data_AF-A0A8J7HAW3-F1
#
_entry.id   AF-A0A8J7HAW3-F1
#
_cell.length_a   1.000
_cell.length_b   1.000
_cell.length_c   1.000
_cell.angle_alpha   90.00
_cell.angle_beta   90.00
_cell.angle_gamma   90.00
#
_symmetry.space_group_name_H-M   'P 1'
#
loop_
_entity.id
_entity.type
_entity.pdbx_description
1 polymer ?
#
loop_
_entity_poly.entity_id
_entity_poly.type
_entity_poly.pdbx_seq_one_letter_code
_entity_poly.pdbx_strand_id
1 'polypeptide(L)'
;MSISEQIQQFTKWIQTFDNRILKSEYDVEQKFIMPMFKYLGYPDKYRCNKHPLKIYDPVKQEKKLEITQFYFATDNITKQNADTCLIIVICLDPQATNFQGAIEQAKFYDNYLNPLFFIITNGYKVNVFRRITYHQEELVIDINADLLINNEIASKFYNQLSFSFVKNIDKKTANILAHSRFSITGKALVYHPELQDILAKANFEPSTKREINRLTVVRPKVLIECNLPKAFEEGNCQIQFSSITLRSLKISLNHQCILGSLITGLQTQASWGCRSFFKQLDKSNFEVYLGQTTVVLSDVETTDLCFCIDTVCQEYKNSIVEFENYLETWDFEFVEFSGVRGFILLSVNSKLWELMQRFANEFNYAQGKSEWHIFHQENISIRIGRGIYDHAYILPQINPKFSLLPHELINIVYEINNAHSQFSEREEITSWPQCIGTRGIWTAKYTQQWLLSKYIPKVFEYYSQKFKLSEAELLQNIANYQSDRTPLKDISDIKELIPYLQDIQSWLNMYIENIAALILRSYYRAFTNLVRNTDSSLVGIDYILGNLHRINWENTPDELFSNSRDWKNWNFKDAMQCLNQQVARINNCEYENSFKADLMTRIFVWIIENGKIRFSQAQLNAAKQALLPLWELSRFETRHVYPHR
;
A
#
# COMPACT_ATOMS: atom_id res chain seq x y z
N MET A 1 41.47 24.22 -10.36
CA MET A 1 40.79 23.34 -11.34
C MET A 1 40.78 24.05 -12.67
N SER A 2 41.29 23.46 -13.76
CA SER A 2 41.30 24.12 -15.06
C SER A 2 39.88 24.20 -15.62
N ILE A 3 39.46 25.39 -16.03
CA ILE A 3 38.17 25.61 -16.69
C ILE A 3 38.14 24.81 -17.99
N SER A 4 37.09 23.99 -18.20
CA SER A 4 36.89 23.19 -19.43
C SER A 4 37.00 24.08 -20.68
N GLU A 5 37.63 23.57 -21.75
CA GLU A 5 37.83 24.28 -23.01
C GLU A 5 36.52 24.87 -23.58
N GLN A 6 35.40 24.17 -23.39
CA GLN A 6 34.08 24.61 -23.86
C GLN A 6 33.57 25.85 -23.11
N ILE A 7 33.81 25.93 -21.80
CA ILE A 7 33.45 27.10 -20.99
C ILE A 7 34.29 28.30 -21.43
N GLN A 8 35.58 28.09 -21.73
CA GLN A 8 36.45 29.15 -22.24
C GLN A 8 35.98 29.67 -23.59
N GLN A 9 35.55 28.79 -24.51
CA GLN A 9 34.99 29.19 -25.81
C GLN A 9 33.69 30.00 -25.66
N PHE A 10 32.76 29.56 -24.80
CA PHE A 10 31.53 30.31 -24.49
C PHE A 10 31.85 31.69 -23.91
N THR A 11 32.76 31.74 -22.93
CA THR A 11 33.15 32.97 -22.24
C THR A 11 33.84 33.94 -23.18
N LYS A 12 34.72 33.44 -24.06
CA LYS A 12 35.39 34.26 -25.07
C LYS A 12 34.40 34.83 -26.08
N TRP A 13 33.43 34.03 -26.52
CA TRP A 13 32.39 34.50 -27.45
C TRP A 13 31.58 35.65 -26.83
N ILE A 14 31.04 35.46 -25.62
CA ILE A 14 30.19 36.47 -24.99
C ILE A 14 30.95 37.76 -24.68
N GLN A 15 32.25 37.68 -24.37
CA GLN A 15 33.13 38.85 -24.19
C GLN A 15 33.36 39.65 -25.47
N THR A 16 33.27 39.00 -26.63
CA THR A 16 33.42 39.64 -27.95
C THR A 16 32.10 40.06 -28.58
N PHE A 17 30.97 39.70 -27.97
CA PHE A 17 29.64 39.99 -28.51
C PHE A 17 29.26 41.46 -28.31
N ASP A 18 28.99 42.17 -29.40
CA ASP A 18 28.50 43.55 -29.37
C ASP A 18 26.97 43.57 -29.45
N ASN A 19 26.31 43.89 -28.35
CA ASN A 19 24.85 43.96 -28.27
C ASN A 19 24.22 45.04 -29.19
N ARG A 20 25.00 46.01 -29.68
CA ARG A 20 24.53 47.09 -30.59
C ARG A 20 24.17 46.60 -31.99
N ILE A 21 24.56 45.37 -32.34
CA ILE A 21 24.22 44.75 -33.63
C ILE A 21 22.77 44.27 -33.70
N LEU A 22 22.06 44.26 -32.56
CA LEU A 22 20.68 43.81 -32.41
C LEU A 22 19.72 44.96 -32.71
N LYS A 23 19.02 44.90 -33.85
CA LYS A 23 18.06 45.94 -34.29
C LYS A 23 16.62 45.45 -34.38
N SER A 24 16.40 44.14 -34.25
CA SER A 24 15.10 43.49 -34.39
C SER A 24 15.06 42.20 -33.59
N GLU A 25 13.86 41.69 -33.33
CA GLU A 25 13.63 40.37 -32.72
C GLU A 25 14.36 39.24 -33.48
N TYR A 26 14.39 39.32 -34.82
CA TYR A 26 15.14 38.39 -35.66
C TYR A 26 16.65 38.47 -35.43
N ASP A 27 17.19 39.66 -35.16
CA ASP A 27 18.61 39.80 -34.79
C ASP A 27 18.89 39.14 -33.43
N VAL A 28 17.99 39.28 -32.46
CA VAL A 28 18.12 38.61 -31.14
C VAL A 28 18.16 37.09 -31.34
N GLU A 29 17.28 36.55 -32.18
CA GLU A 29 17.27 35.13 -32.49
C GLU A 29 18.58 34.67 -33.17
N GLN A 30 18.93 35.30 -34.29
CA GLN A 30 19.99 34.81 -35.18
C GLN A 30 21.40 35.17 -34.72
N LYS A 31 21.58 36.35 -34.12
CA LYS A 31 22.90 36.86 -33.73
C LYS A 31 23.23 36.63 -32.27
N PHE A 32 22.22 36.46 -31.40
CA PHE A 32 22.43 36.22 -29.97
C PHE A 32 22.06 34.79 -29.54
N ILE A 33 20.79 34.40 -29.64
CA ILE A 33 20.31 33.10 -29.14
C ILE A 33 20.95 31.91 -29.88
N MET A 34 20.95 31.92 -31.22
CA MET A 34 21.51 30.80 -31.99
C MET A 34 23.01 30.57 -31.69
N PRO A 35 23.89 31.59 -31.72
CA PRO A 35 25.28 31.42 -31.30
C PRO A 35 25.40 30.97 -29.85
N MET A 36 24.61 31.54 -28.92
CA MET A 36 24.63 31.15 -27.51
C MET A 36 24.36 29.65 -27.34
N PHE A 37 23.30 29.12 -27.96
CA PHE A 37 22.94 27.71 -27.86
C PHE A 37 23.95 26.79 -28.54
N LYS A 38 24.59 27.25 -29.63
CA LYS A 38 25.72 26.53 -30.25
C LYS A 38 26.89 26.40 -29.28
N TYR A 39 27.27 27.47 -28.58
CA TYR A 39 28.34 27.41 -27.58
C TYR A 39 27.95 26.64 -26.33
N LEU A 40 26.67 26.61 -25.96
CA LEU A 40 26.13 25.73 -24.89
C LEU A 40 26.04 24.25 -25.30
N GLY A 41 26.37 23.92 -26.55
CA GLY A 41 26.45 22.54 -27.06
C GLY A 41 25.14 21.94 -27.56
N TYR A 42 24.12 22.76 -27.86
CA TYR A 42 22.85 22.28 -28.42
C TYR A 42 22.99 22.02 -29.93
N PRO A 43 22.66 20.81 -30.42
CA PRO A 43 22.66 20.53 -31.86
C PRO A 43 21.52 21.24 -32.59
N ASP A 44 21.81 21.85 -33.75
CA ASP A 44 20.79 22.55 -34.58
C ASP A 44 19.62 21.64 -34.98
N LYS A 45 19.89 20.34 -35.18
CA LYS A 45 18.88 19.33 -35.51
C LYS A 45 17.86 19.06 -34.39
N TYR A 46 18.13 19.49 -33.15
CA TYR A 46 17.24 19.30 -31.99
C TYR A 46 16.37 20.53 -31.74
N ARG A 47 16.52 21.57 -32.57
CA ARG A 47 15.77 22.82 -32.51
C ARG A 47 14.56 22.76 -33.44
N CYS A 48 13.44 23.31 -32.98
CA CYS A 48 12.25 23.54 -33.77
C CYS A 48 11.83 25.01 -33.69
N ASN A 49 11.66 25.69 -34.83
CA ASN A 49 11.34 27.13 -34.87
C ASN A 49 9.84 27.43 -34.74
N LYS A 50 8.97 26.41 -34.87
CA LYS A 50 7.51 26.49 -34.67
C LYS A 50 6.97 25.10 -34.34
N HIS A 51 6.54 24.87 -33.10
CA HIS A 51 5.84 23.63 -32.75
C HIS A 51 4.34 23.81 -33.01
N PRO A 52 3.73 23.06 -33.95
CA PRO A 52 2.29 23.17 -34.18
C PRO A 52 1.54 22.56 -32.99
N LEU A 53 1.01 23.41 -32.12
CA LEU A 53 -0.02 22.98 -31.17
C LEU A 53 -1.34 22.91 -31.95
N LYS A 54 -1.93 21.71 -32.07
CA LYS A 54 -3.30 21.56 -32.60
C LYS A 54 -4.27 22.10 -31.54
N ILE A 55 -4.52 23.40 -31.54
CA ILE A 55 -5.50 24.03 -30.65
C ILE A 55 -6.89 23.85 -31.29
N TYR A 56 -7.77 23.11 -30.62
CA TYR A 56 -9.19 23.04 -30.96
C TYR A 56 -9.93 24.08 -30.10
N ASP A 57 -9.84 25.36 -30.46
CA ASP A 57 -10.67 26.40 -29.84
C ASP A 57 -10.99 27.51 -30.87
N PRO A 58 -12.24 27.62 -31.37
CA PRO A 58 -12.61 28.55 -32.45
C PRO A 58 -12.69 30.03 -32.04
N VAL A 59 -12.53 30.37 -30.75
CA VAL A 59 -13.02 31.67 -30.22
C VAL A 59 -11.93 32.66 -29.82
N LYS A 60 -10.63 32.33 -29.92
CA LYS A 60 -9.55 33.29 -29.59
C LYS A 60 -8.67 33.63 -30.78
N GLN A 61 -8.76 34.89 -31.19
CA GLN A 61 -7.94 35.57 -32.20
C GLN A 61 -6.47 35.18 -32.09
N GLU A 62 -5.83 35.01 -33.27
CA GLU A 62 -4.39 34.81 -33.45
C GLU A 62 -3.61 35.93 -32.74
N LYS A 63 -3.23 35.71 -31.47
CA LYS A 63 -2.20 36.51 -30.82
C LYS A 63 -0.95 36.38 -31.67
N LYS A 64 -0.38 37.50 -32.12
CA LYS A 64 0.89 37.57 -32.85
C LYS A 64 1.94 36.83 -32.00
N LEU A 65 2.28 35.61 -32.41
CA LEU A 65 3.20 34.75 -31.68
C LEU A 65 4.61 35.31 -31.86
N GLU A 66 5.23 35.74 -30.76
CA GLU A 66 6.67 36.04 -30.70
C GLU A 66 7.48 34.81 -31.15
N ILE A 67 8.66 35.04 -31.74
CA ILE A 67 9.58 34.02 -32.22
C ILE A 67 9.94 33.10 -31.05
N THR A 68 9.36 31.89 -31.09
CA THR A 68 9.50 30.88 -30.05
C THR A 68 10.34 29.72 -30.60
N GLN A 69 11.51 29.48 -30.02
CA GLN A 69 12.34 28.31 -30.32
C GLN A 69 12.15 27.23 -29.27
N PHE A 70 12.11 25.97 -29.71
CA PHE A 70 12.00 24.80 -28.85
C PHE A 70 13.24 23.92 -29.03
N TYR A 71 13.87 23.52 -27.94
CA TYR A 71 15.02 22.61 -27.94
C TYR A 71 14.65 21.30 -27.27
N PHE A 72 14.86 20.18 -27.95
CA PHE A 72 14.50 18.83 -27.50
C PHE A 72 15.74 17.97 -27.18
N ALA A 73 15.53 16.85 -26.49
CA ALA A 73 16.58 15.85 -26.24
C ALA A 73 16.88 14.95 -27.46
N THR A 74 16.10 15.07 -28.54
CA THR A 74 16.10 14.19 -29.72
C THR A 74 15.78 14.95 -31.01
N ASP A 75 16.35 14.50 -32.14
CA ASP A 75 16.04 14.96 -33.50
C ASP A 75 14.81 14.25 -34.11
N ASN A 76 14.32 13.17 -33.49
CA ASN A 76 13.16 12.46 -34.00
C ASN A 76 11.88 13.28 -33.74
N ILE A 77 11.33 13.88 -34.81
CA ILE A 77 10.12 14.71 -34.82
C ILE A 77 8.94 14.04 -34.11
N THR A 78 8.74 12.73 -34.28
CA THR A 78 7.63 11.99 -33.64
C THR A 78 7.77 11.87 -32.13
N LYS A 79 8.99 12.04 -31.61
CA LYS A 79 9.30 12.00 -30.18
C LYS A 79 9.48 13.40 -29.58
N GLN A 80 9.37 14.47 -30.36
CA GLN A 80 9.40 15.85 -29.86
C GLN A 80 8.05 16.16 -29.21
N ASN A 81 7.99 16.01 -27.89
CA ASN A 81 6.76 16.10 -27.11
C ASN A 81 7.09 16.59 -25.67
N ALA A 82 6.12 16.48 -24.77
CA ALA A 82 6.26 16.93 -23.40
C ALA A 82 7.40 16.23 -22.62
N ASP A 83 7.76 14.99 -22.97
CA ASP A 83 8.81 14.26 -22.25
C ASP A 83 10.21 14.67 -22.71
N THR A 84 10.35 15.08 -23.96
CA THR A 84 11.66 15.36 -24.57
C THR A 84 11.99 16.84 -24.70
N CYS A 85 11.03 17.75 -24.47
CA CYS A 85 11.28 19.20 -24.52
C CYS A 85 12.20 19.64 -23.38
N LEU A 86 13.32 20.28 -23.69
CA LEU A 86 14.29 20.73 -22.69
C LEU A 86 14.11 22.22 -22.38
N ILE A 87 14.19 23.06 -23.42
CA ILE A 87 14.17 24.51 -23.27
C ILE A 87 13.23 25.15 -24.29
N ILE A 88 12.45 26.14 -23.84
CA ILE A 88 11.70 27.06 -24.70
C ILE A 88 12.38 28.42 -24.66
N VAL A 89 12.57 29.08 -25.79
CA VAL A 89 13.16 30.41 -25.86
C VAL A 89 12.20 31.35 -26.56
N ILE A 90 11.87 32.48 -25.92
CA ILE A 90 11.07 33.55 -26.49
C ILE A 90 11.96 34.77 -26.67
N CYS A 91 12.10 35.19 -27.94
CA CYS A 91 12.88 36.37 -28.30
C CYS A 91 11.96 37.59 -28.38
N LEU A 92 12.43 38.71 -27.86
CA LEU A 92 11.75 39.99 -27.89
C LEU A 92 12.52 41.00 -28.73
N ASP A 93 11.84 42.08 -29.13
CA ASP A 93 12.51 43.23 -29.73
C ASP A 93 13.57 43.80 -28.76
N PRO A 94 14.78 44.17 -29.23
CA PRO A 94 15.84 44.72 -28.38
C PRO A 94 15.42 45.92 -27.51
N GLN A 95 14.44 46.72 -27.96
CA GLN A 95 13.92 47.88 -27.23
C GLN A 95 12.74 47.53 -26.30
N ALA A 96 12.29 46.27 -26.28
CA ALA A 96 11.20 45.85 -25.42
C ALA A 96 11.60 45.93 -23.93
N THR A 97 10.79 46.64 -23.15
CA THR A 97 10.97 46.80 -21.70
C THR A 97 9.97 45.99 -20.88
N ASN A 98 8.86 45.56 -21.49
CA ASN A 98 7.81 44.76 -20.84
C ASN A 98 7.89 43.30 -21.26
N PHE A 99 8.22 42.42 -20.31
CA PHE A 99 8.38 40.98 -20.53
C PHE A 99 7.12 40.18 -20.16
N GLN A 100 6.08 40.83 -19.63
CA GLN A 100 4.90 40.15 -19.07
C GLN A 100 4.14 39.33 -20.12
N GLY A 101 3.95 39.87 -21.32
CA GLY A 101 3.28 39.16 -22.42
C GLY A 101 4.04 37.89 -22.84
N ALA A 102 5.37 37.99 -22.92
CA ALA A 102 6.27 36.88 -23.21
C ALA A 102 6.25 35.82 -22.11
N ILE A 103 6.19 36.25 -20.84
CA ILE A 103 6.05 35.35 -19.69
C ILE A 103 4.75 34.57 -19.82
N GLU A 104 3.62 35.23 -20.03
CA GLU A 104 2.32 34.56 -20.23
C GLU A 104 2.33 33.58 -21.41
N GLN A 105 2.99 33.94 -22.51
CA GLN A 105 3.19 33.05 -23.66
C GLN A 105 4.06 31.84 -23.29
N ALA A 106 5.14 32.02 -22.53
CA ALA A 106 5.96 30.91 -22.06
C ALA A 106 5.17 29.96 -21.15
N LYS A 107 4.38 30.52 -20.21
CA LYS A 107 3.49 29.73 -19.32
C LYS A 107 2.44 28.96 -20.11
N PHE A 108 1.92 29.54 -21.19
CA PHE A 108 1.02 28.82 -22.08
C PHE A 108 1.69 27.58 -22.65
N TYR A 109 2.89 27.68 -23.22
CA TYR A 109 3.62 26.53 -23.75
C TYR A 109 4.08 25.55 -22.67
N ASP A 110 4.41 26.05 -21.48
CA ASP A 110 4.80 25.24 -20.33
C ASP A 110 3.72 24.17 -20.06
N ASN A 111 2.44 24.56 -20.01
CA ASN A 111 1.34 23.63 -19.77
C ASN A 111 1.23 22.46 -20.77
N TYR A 112 1.79 22.59 -21.97
CA TYR A 112 1.69 21.55 -23.01
C TYR A 112 2.98 20.74 -23.22
N LEU A 113 4.14 21.39 -23.12
CA LEU A 113 5.42 20.80 -23.51
C LEU A 113 6.33 20.45 -22.33
N ASN A 114 5.96 20.81 -21.10
CA ASN A 114 6.71 20.44 -19.91
C ASN A 114 8.23 20.65 -19.99
N PRO A 115 8.72 21.83 -20.44
CA PRO A 115 10.15 22.09 -20.53
C PRO A 115 10.81 22.10 -19.15
N LEU A 116 12.13 21.88 -19.10
CA LEU A 116 12.91 22.05 -17.86
C LEU A 116 13.14 23.54 -17.57
N PHE A 117 13.40 24.32 -18.62
CA PHE A 117 13.63 25.75 -18.54
C PHE A 117 12.87 26.49 -19.65
N PHE A 118 12.55 27.75 -19.42
CA PHE A 118 12.27 28.66 -20.52
C PHE A 118 13.03 29.97 -20.34
N ILE A 119 13.48 30.51 -21.46
CA ILE A 119 14.33 31.69 -21.54
C ILE A 119 13.54 32.78 -22.25
N ILE A 120 13.52 33.97 -21.68
CA ILE A 120 12.91 35.16 -22.27
C ILE A 120 13.98 36.23 -22.37
N THR A 121 14.23 36.73 -23.59
CA THR A 121 15.30 37.70 -23.80
C THR A 121 15.02 38.67 -24.93
N ASN A 122 15.51 39.90 -24.79
CA ASN A 122 15.64 40.89 -25.86
C ASN A 122 17.10 41.07 -26.31
N GLY A 123 18.01 40.18 -25.90
CA GLY A 123 19.45 40.27 -26.14
C GLY A 123 20.22 41.18 -25.17
N TYR A 124 19.56 42.11 -24.48
CA TYR A 124 20.15 42.91 -23.40
C TYR A 124 19.90 42.31 -22.02
N LYS A 125 18.70 41.75 -21.82
CA LYS A 125 18.28 41.10 -20.58
C LYS A 125 17.95 39.65 -20.85
N VAL A 126 18.42 38.74 -20.00
CA VAL A 126 18.17 37.30 -20.09
C VAL A 126 17.50 36.83 -18.82
N ASN A 127 16.22 36.46 -18.94
CA ASN A 127 15.46 35.84 -17.87
C ASN A 127 15.37 34.34 -18.13
N VAL A 128 15.88 33.54 -17.20
CA VAL A 128 15.77 32.08 -17.26
C VAL A 128 14.87 31.64 -16.14
N PHE A 129 13.76 31.03 -16.53
CA PHE A 129 12.82 30.42 -15.62
C PHE A 129 12.99 28.92 -15.64
N ARG A 130 12.79 28.33 -14.48
CA ARG A 130 12.80 26.89 -14.28
C ARG A 130 11.40 26.42 -13.96
N ARG A 131 10.95 25.38 -14.66
CA ARG A 131 9.64 24.77 -14.42
C ARG A 131 9.65 23.98 -13.10
N ILE A 132 8.56 24.08 -12.35
CA ILE A 132 8.27 23.27 -11.16
C ILE A 132 6.89 22.65 -11.33
N THR A 133 6.78 21.31 -11.33
CA THR A 133 5.56 20.56 -11.68
C THR A 133 4.33 20.89 -10.82
N TYR A 134 4.51 21.49 -9.63
CA TYR A 134 3.45 21.76 -8.66
C TYR A 134 3.39 23.23 -8.16
N HIS A 135 4.20 24.14 -8.72
CA HIS A 135 4.26 25.55 -8.31
C HIS A 135 4.43 26.49 -9.51
N GLN A 136 4.30 27.80 -9.27
CA GLN A 136 4.67 28.81 -10.26
C GLN A 136 6.14 28.67 -10.66
N GLU A 137 6.45 29.05 -11.89
CA GLU A 137 7.77 28.98 -12.49
C GLU A 137 8.76 29.86 -11.72
N GLU A 138 9.96 29.36 -11.46
CA GLU A 138 10.95 30.08 -10.67
C GLU A 138 11.94 30.81 -11.58
N LEU A 139 12.09 32.12 -11.40
CA LEU A 139 13.15 32.90 -12.05
C LEU A 139 14.50 32.55 -11.41
N VAL A 140 15.31 31.74 -12.10
CA VAL A 140 16.61 31.26 -11.61
C VAL A 140 17.78 32.13 -12.05
N ILE A 141 17.62 32.85 -13.16
CA ILE A 141 18.60 33.82 -13.66
C ILE A 141 17.84 35.06 -14.12
N ASP A 142 18.18 36.21 -13.55
CA ASP A 142 17.80 37.54 -14.04
C ASP A 142 19.09 38.35 -14.15
N ILE A 143 19.59 38.50 -15.38
CA ILE A 143 20.85 39.21 -15.64
C ILE A 143 20.75 40.05 -16.90
N ASN A 144 21.53 41.14 -16.91
CA ASN A 144 21.89 41.82 -18.15
C ASN A 144 22.97 41.01 -18.88
N ALA A 145 22.88 40.90 -20.20
CA ALA A 145 23.84 40.18 -21.04
C ALA A 145 25.27 40.70 -20.84
N ASP A 146 25.44 41.99 -20.57
CA ASP A 146 26.76 42.59 -20.29
C ASP A 146 27.42 42.02 -19.02
N LEU A 147 26.65 41.50 -18.07
CA LEU A 147 27.19 40.83 -16.88
C LEU A 147 27.78 39.46 -17.21
N LEU A 148 27.38 38.83 -18.32
CA LEU A 148 27.98 37.58 -18.79
C LEU A 148 29.41 37.76 -19.32
N ILE A 149 29.91 38.99 -19.47
CA ILE A 149 31.32 39.27 -19.78
C ILE A 149 32.21 38.80 -18.60
N ASN A 150 31.68 38.80 -17.37
CA ASN A 150 32.39 38.30 -16.20
C ASN A 150 32.53 36.77 -16.26
N ASN A 151 33.77 36.27 -16.21
CA ASN A 151 34.12 34.85 -16.31
C ASN A 151 33.36 33.97 -15.30
N GLU A 152 33.16 34.43 -14.07
CA GLU A 152 32.48 33.66 -13.02
C GLU A 152 30.99 33.50 -13.34
N ILE A 153 30.34 34.58 -13.75
CA ILE A 153 28.92 34.60 -14.12
C ILE A 153 28.71 33.76 -15.40
N ALA A 154 29.58 33.93 -16.41
CA ALA A 154 29.54 33.15 -17.64
C ALA A 154 29.69 31.64 -17.37
N SER A 155 30.64 31.27 -16.50
CA SER A 155 30.88 29.88 -16.13
C SER A 155 29.67 29.29 -15.39
N LYS A 156 29.08 30.04 -14.47
CA LYS A 156 27.86 29.62 -13.75
C LYS A 156 26.68 29.44 -14.71
N PHE A 157 26.48 30.39 -15.63
CA PHE A 157 25.44 30.33 -16.66
C PHE A 157 25.62 29.10 -17.56
N TYR A 158 26.83 28.87 -18.07
CA TYR A 158 27.16 27.71 -18.88
C TYR A 158 26.87 26.39 -18.15
N ASN A 159 27.34 26.26 -16.91
CA ASN A 159 27.18 25.02 -16.15
C ASN A 159 25.70 24.69 -15.87
N GLN A 160 24.83 25.70 -15.78
CA GLN A 160 23.41 25.51 -15.54
C GLN A 160 22.61 25.17 -16.81
N LEU A 161 23.07 25.62 -17.98
CA LEU A 161 22.29 25.53 -19.22
C LEU A 161 22.93 24.70 -20.33
N SER A 162 24.16 24.20 -20.15
CA SER A 162 24.83 23.36 -21.15
C SER A 162 23.99 22.13 -21.51
N PHE A 163 24.01 21.75 -22.79
CA PHE A 163 23.18 20.66 -23.30
C PHE A 163 23.46 19.33 -22.58
N SER A 164 24.73 19.03 -22.30
CA SER A 164 25.12 17.82 -21.56
C SER A 164 24.55 17.77 -20.15
N PHE A 165 24.44 18.92 -19.48
CA PHE A 165 23.84 19.00 -18.16
C PHE A 165 22.32 18.86 -18.25
N VAL A 166 21.67 19.72 -19.03
CA VAL A 166 20.19 19.81 -19.12
C VAL A 166 19.58 18.51 -19.63
N LYS A 167 20.21 17.83 -20.61
CA LYS A 167 19.73 16.54 -21.14
C LYS A 167 19.73 15.42 -20.08
N ASN A 168 20.64 15.48 -19.12
CA ASN A 168 20.80 14.46 -18.08
C ASN A 168 19.95 14.73 -16.82
N ILE A 169 19.24 15.87 -16.77
CA ILE A 169 18.27 16.11 -15.70
C ILE A 169 17.06 15.20 -15.97
N ASP A 170 16.87 14.19 -15.13
CA ASP A 170 15.64 13.42 -15.19
C ASP A 170 14.46 14.30 -14.75
N LYS A 171 13.51 14.50 -15.67
CA LYS A 171 12.31 15.32 -15.45
C LYS A 171 11.50 14.85 -14.25
N LYS A 172 11.57 13.57 -13.89
CA LYS A 172 10.92 13.01 -12.69
C LYS A 172 11.66 13.40 -11.41
N THR A 173 13.00 13.48 -11.44
CA THR A 173 13.86 13.94 -10.32
C THR A 173 13.99 15.46 -10.23
N ALA A 174 13.69 16.23 -11.27
CA ALA A 174 13.69 17.70 -11.21
C ALA A 174 12.74 18.24 -10.12
N ASN A 175 11.73 17.44 -9.73
CA ASN A 175 10.85 17.66 -8.58
C ASN A 175 11.58 17.65 -7.21
N ILE A 176 12.74 17.00 -7.11
CA ILE A 176 13.56 16.91 -5.88
C ILE A 176 14.26 18.24 -5.55
N LEU A 177 14.34 19.20 -6.47
CA LEU A 177 15.01 20.48 -6.18
C LEU A 177 14.12 21.50 -5.46
N ALA A 178 12.78 21.40 -5.57
CA ALA A 178 11.87 22.06 -4.64
C ALA A 178 12.08 21.53 -3.20
N HIS A 179 12.33 20.23 -3.08
CA HIS A 179 12.66 19.58 -1.83
C HIS A 179 13.98 20.09 -1.22
N SER A 180 15.00 20.40 -2.03
CA SER A 180 16.23 21.01 -1.50
C SER A 180 15.94 22.32 -0.77
N ARG A 181 15.02 23.18 -1.25
CA ARG A 181 14.65 24.42 -0.56
C ARG A 181 13.77 24.20 0.67
N PHE A 182 12.82 23.27 0.68
CA PHE A 182 12.06 22.92 1.89
C PHE A 182 12.95 22.31 2.98
N SER A 183 13.87 21.42 2.58
CA SER A 183 14.93 20.90 3.44
C SER A 183 15.85 22.00 3.93
N ILE A 184 16.22 22.96 3.06
CA ILE A 184 17.05 24.11 3.42
C ILE A 184 16.30 25.08 4.35
N THR A 185 14.99 25.32 4.19
CA THR A 185 14.22 26.16 5.12
C THR A 185 14.09 25.47 6.48
N GLY A 186 13.76 24.18 6.52
CA GLY A 186 13.75 23.39 7.76
C GLY A 186 15.13 23.33 8.44
N LYS A 187 16.20 23.10 7.67
CA LYS A 187 17.58 23.11 8.16
C LYS A 187 18.01 24.50 8.60
N ALA A 188 17.69 25.55 7.84
CA ALA A 188 18.00 26.94 8.19
C ALA A 188 17.31 27.34 9.50
N LEU A 189 16.03 27.00 9.68
CA LEU A 189 15.30 27.21 10.93
C LEU A 189 15.96 26.48 12.12
N VAL A 190 16.56 25.30 11.91
CA VAL A 190 17.32 24.55 12.93
C VAL A 190 18.67 25.19 13.22
N TYR A 191 19.33 25.83 12.24
CA TYR A 191 20.62 26.50 12.42
C TYR A 191 20.53 27.90 13.05
N HIS A 192 19.32 28.42 13.30
CA HIS A 192 19.09 29.66 14.05
C HIS A 192 18.73 29.33 15.52
N PRO A 193 19.66 29.52 16.49
CA PRO A 193 19.44 29.15 17.90
C PRO A 193 18.21 29.83 18.51
N GLU A 194 17.94 31.06 18.10
CA GLU A 194 16.78 31.87 18.53
C GLU A 194 15.42 31.34 18.05
N LEU A 195 15.38 30.49 17.02
CA LEU A 195 14.17 29.81 16.56
C LEU A 195 14.03 28.40 17.11
N GLN A 196 15.10 27.80 17.66
CA GLN A 196 15.02 26.47 18.28
C GLN A 196 14.08 26.43 19.48
N ASP A 197 14.06 27.48 20.31
CA ASP A 197 13.12 27.58 21.43
C ASP A 197 11.65 27.67 20.96
N ILE A 198 11.40 28.32 19.82
CA ILE A 198 10.07 28.43 19.22
C ILE A 198 9.65 27.09 18.60
N LEU A 199 10.58 26.40 17.94
CA LEU A 199 10.37 25.06 17.38
C LEU A 199 10.16 24.01 18.47
N ALA A 200 10.87 24.11 19.60
CA ALA A 200 10.71 23.23 20.76
C ALA A 200 9.37 23.45 21.46
N LYS A 201 8.95 24.72 21.65
CA LYS A 201 7.62 25.07 22.17
C LYS A 201 6.48 24.68 21.22
N ALA A 202 6.76 24.45 19.95
CA ALA A 202 5.75 24.02 18.98
C ALA A 202 5.48 22.52 19.03
N ASN A 203 6.38 21.71 19.61
CA ASN A 203 6.22 20.26 19.72
C ASN A 203 5.01 19.90 20.61
N PHE A 204 4.42 18.74 20.35
CA PHE A 204 3.44 18.18 21.24
C PHE A 204 4.10 17.55 22.48
N GLU A 205 3.41 17.58 23.60
CA GLU A 205 3.82 16.86 24.81
C GLU A 205 3.58 15.35 24.63
N PRO A 206 4.64 14.52 24.68
CA PRO A 206 4.50 13.08 24.47
C PRO A 206 3.57 12.45 25.48
N SER A 207 2.58 11.71 24.99
CA SER A 207 1.61 11.02 25.85
C SER A 207 0.91 9.90 25.11
N THR A 208 0.35 8.96 25.86
CA THR A 208 -0.55 7.94 25.33
C THR A 208 -1.74 7.89 26.26
N LYS A 209 -2.93 8.16 25.72
CA LYS A 209 -4.18 8.21 26.48
C LYS A 209 -5.18 7.28 25.81
N ARG A 210 -5.84 6.46 26.63
CA ARG A 210 -6.92 5.57 26.19
C ARG A 210 -8.19 5.94 26.94
N GLU A 211 -9.21 6.33 26.19
CA GLU A 211 -10.54 6.70 26.68
C GLU A 211 -11.57 5.77 26.04
N ILE A 212 -11.99 4.73 26.77
CA ILE A 212 -12.92 3.69 26.28
C ILE A 212 -12.39 3.09 24.97
N ASN A 213 -12.88 3.58 23.81
CA ASN A 213 -12.53 3.11 22.47
C ASN A 213 -11.78 4.16 21.63
N ARG A 214 -11.36 5.27 22.24
CA ARG A 214 -10.49 6.27 21.63
C ARG A 214 -9.07 6.12 22.18
N LEU A 215 -8.11 6.02 21.28
CA LEU A 215 -6.69 5.97 21.58
C LEU A 215 -6.02 7.21 20.98
N THR A 216 -5.36 7.98 21.83
CA THR A 216 -4.58 9.15 21.42
C THR A 216 -3.12 8.88 21.72
N VAL A 217 -2.30 8.84 20.68
CA VAL A 217 -0.85 8.65 20.76
C VAL A 217 -0.16 9.91 20.28
N VAL A 218 0.70 10.47 21.13
CA VAL A 218 1.36 11.75 20.90
C VAL A 218 2.86 11.56 21.03
N ARG A 219 3.57 11.99 20.00
CA ARG A 219 5.01 12.18 19.94
C ARG A 219 5.31 13.64 19.61
N PRO A 220 6.55 14.12 19.84
CA PRO A 220 6.89 15.53 19.66
C PRO A 220 6.46 16.11 18.31
N LYS A 221 6.56 15.33 17.23
CA LYS A 221 6.21 15.75 15.87
C LYS A 221 4.85 15.32 15.37
N VAL A 222 4.28 14.26 15.92
CA VAL A 222 3.07 13.61 15.39
C VAL A 222 2.08 13.29 16.49
N LEU A 223 0.82 13.59 16.25
CA LEU A 223 -0.31 13.19 17.07
C LEU A 223 -1.28 12.37 16.23
N ILE A 224 -1.68 11.21 16.73
CA ILE A 224 -2.73 10.37 16.12
C ILE A 224 -3.83 10.16 17.15
N GLU A 225 -5.04 10.54 16.80
CA GLU A 225 -6.26 10.22 17.53
C GLU A 225 -7.01 9.15 16.73
N CYS A 226 -7.29 8.02 17.35
CA CYS A 226 -7.93 6.90 16.68
C CYS A 226 -9.14 6.43 17.47
N ASN A 227 -10.27 6.31 16.78
CA ASN A 227 -11.40 5.54 17.24
C ASN A 227 -11.19 4.08 16.82
N LEU A 228 -10.94 3.22 17.81
CA LEU A 228 -10.77 1.78 17.61
C LEU A 228 -12.09 1.16 17.14
N PRO A 229 -12.03 0.10 16.30
CA PRO A 229 -13.23 -0.57 15.83
C PRO A 229 -13.97 -1.20 17.02
N LYS A 230 -15.30 -1.09 17.04
CA LYS A 230 -16.15 -1.71 18.04
C LYS A 230 -16.90 -2.87 17.39
N ALA A 231 -16.64 -4.10 17.81
CA ALA A 231 -17.16 -5.28 17.10
C ALA A 231 -16.80 -5.21 15.60
N PHE A 232 -17.78 -5.20 14.69
CA PHE A 232 -17.56 -4.99 13.25
C PHE A 232 -17.65 -3.52 12.80
N GLU A 233 -17.98 -2.57 13.68
CA GLU A 233 -18.04 -1.16 13.30
C GLU A 233 -16.68 -0.64 12.83
N GLU A 234 -16.73 0.21 11.81
CA GLU A 234 -15.55 0.82 11.23
C GLU A 234 -14.91 1.82 12.20
N GLY A 235 -13.62 1.66 12.46
CA GLY A 235 -12.82 2.68 13.16
C GLY A 235 -12.32 3.77 12.20
N ASN A 236 -11.84 4.87 12.75
CA ASN A 236 -11.23 5.96 11.98
C ASN A 236 -10.11 6.62 12.78
N CYS A 237 -9.23 7.36 12.13
CA CYS A 237 -8.18 8.11 12.81
C CYS A 237 -7.92 9.47 12.19
N GLN A 238 -7.31 10.35 12.98
CA GLN A 238 -6.91 11.67 12.60
C GLN A 238 -5.44 11.90 12.96
N ILE A 239 -4.65 12.30 11.97
CA ILE A 239 -3.21 12.54 12.07
C ILE A 239 -2.95 14.05 12.01
N GLN A 240 -2.11 14.54 12.92
CA GLN A 240 -1.69 15.94 13.01
C GLN A 240 -0.18 16.03 13.21
N PHE A 241 0.40 17.14 12.73
CA PHE A 241 1.83 17.40 12.80
C PHE A 241 2.11 18.70 13.57
N SER A 242 3.19 18.72 14.35
CA SER A 242 3.60 19.92 15.11
C SER A 242 4.49 20.87 14.31
N SER A 243 5.06 20.38 13.20
CA SER A 243 5.94 21.15 12.33
C SER A 243 5.25 22.35 11.73
N ILE A 244 5.96 23.49 11.67
CA ILE A 244 5.43 24.78 11.23
C ILE A 244 4.77 24.70 9.84
N THR A 245 5.36 23.92 8.93
CA THR A 245 4.88 23.74 7.55
C THR A 245 3.61 22.91 7.43
N LEU A 246 3.40 21.99 8.36
CA LEU A 246 2.24 21.09 8.41
C LEU A 246 1.27 21.49 9.52
N ARG A 247 1.53 22.61 10.19
CA ARG A 247 0.73 23.09 11.32
C ARG A 247 -0.66 23.42 10.81
N SER A 248 -1.67 22.93 11.52
CA SER A 248 -3.10 22.98 11.15
C SER A 248 -3.56 21.97 10.10
N LEU A 249 -2.65 21.20 9.48
CA LEU A 249 -3.05 20.08 8.63
C LEU A 249 -3.63 18.96 9.52
N LYS A 250 -4.84 18.54 9.18
CA LYS A 250 -5.58 17.47 9.85
C LYS A 250 -5.95 16.43 8.80
N ILE A 251 -5.30 15.29 8.84
CA ILE A 251 -5.54 14.20 7.88
C ILE A 251 -6.44 13.17 8.55
N SER A 252 -7.64 12.98 8.00
CA SER A 252 -8.59 11.98 8.47
C SER A 252 -8.54 10.73 7.60
N LEU A 253 -8.44 9.56 8.23
CA LEU A 253 -8.41 8.26 7.57
C LEU A 253 -9.57 7.40 8.08
N ASN A 254 -10.28 6.76 7.15
CA ASN A 254 -11.34 5.80 7.46
C ASN A 254 -10.78 4.39 7.67
N HIS A 255 -11.66 3.44 8.02
CA HIS A 255 -11.32 2.04 8.26
C HIS A 255 -10.53 1.41 7.12
N GLN A 256 -10.99 1.60 5.88
CA GLN A 256 -10.33 1.07 4.69
C GLN A 256 -8.91 1.62 4.53
N CYS A 257 -8.68 2.92 4.79
CA CYS A 257 -7.33 3.51 4.72
C CYS A 257 -6.42 2.98 5.83
N ILE A 258 -6.94 2.76 7.03
CA ILE A 258 -6.16 2.23 8.17
C ILE A 258 -5.73 0.79 7.86
N LEU A 259 -6.66 -0.08 7.50
CA LEU A 259 -6.37 -1.49 7.19
C LEU A 259 -5.51 -1.62 5.93
N GLY A 260 -5.91 -0.98 4.83
CA GLY A 260 -5.30 -1.14 3.52
C GLY A 260 -3.92 -0.49 3.36
N SER A 261 -3.59 0.51 4.19
CA SER A 261 -2.32 1.25 4.06
C SER A 261 -1.47 1.21 5.32
N LEU A 262 -2.04 1.41 6.51
CA LEU A 262 -1.23 1.65 7.72
C LEU A 262 -0.83 0.38 8.48
N ILE A 263 -1.60 -0.71 8.35
CA ILE A 263 -1.33 -1.97 9.05
C ILE A 263 -0.14 -2.73 8.45
N THR A 264 0.09 -2.65 7.15
CA THR A 264 1.17 -3.42 6.52
C THR A 264 2.54 -2.94 7.00
N GLY A 265 3.37 -3.88 7.47
CA GLY A 265 4.74 -3.59 7.89
C GLY A 265 4.88 -2.87 9.24
N LEU A 266 3.96 -3.07 10.20
CA LEU A 266 4.14 -2.53 11.56
C LEU A 266 5.51 -2.91 12.17
N GLN A 267 6.03 -2.04 13.03
CA GLN A 267 7.30 -2.22 13.75
C GLN A 267 8.53 -2.32 12.84
N THR A 268 8.44 -1.85 11.59
CA THR A 268 9.57 -1.78 10.66
C THR A 268 10.03 -0.33 10.45
N GLN A 269 11.30 -0.13 10.07
CA GLN A 269 11.77 1.21 9.72
C GLN A 269 11.22 1.64 8.35
N ALA A 270 10.97 2.95 8.19
CA ALA A 270 10.43 3.51 6.95
C ALA A 270 11.30 3.25 5.71
N SER A 271 12.62 3.11 5.89
CA SER A 271 13.57 2.84 4.80
C SER A 271 13.60 1.39 4.31
N TRP A 272 12.98 0.44 5.03
CA TRP A 272 13.05 -0.99 4.69
C TRP A 272 12.10 -1.38 3.54
N GLY A 273 11.21 -0.50 3.11
CA GLY A 273 10.22 -0.81 2.06
C GLY A 273 9.16 -1.82 2.49
N CYS A 274 8.98 -2.05 3.79
CA CYS A 274 7.92 -2.92 4.32
C CYS A 274 6.57 -2.20 4.46
N ARG A 275 6.57 -0.87 4.38
CA ARG A 275 5.39 0.00 4.54
C ARG A 275 5.09 0.68 3.21
N SER A 276 3.99 0.31 2.56
CA SER A 276 3.62 0.78 1.21
C SER A 276 3.38 2.29 1.12
N PHE A 277 3.00 2.92 2.23
CA PHE A 277 2.71 4.34 2.30
C PHE A 277 3.95 5.24 2.48
N PHE A 278 5.16 4.65 2.57
CA PHE A 278 6.41 5.39 2.59
C PHE A 278 7.19 5.21 1.29
N LYS A 279 7.78 6.30 0.81
CA LYS A 279 8.74 6.30 -0.28
C LYS A 279 9.92 7.18 0.08
N GLN A 280 11.09 6.57 0.19
CA GLN A 280 12.31 7.30 0.51
C GLN A 280 12.70 8.23 -0.66
N LEU A 281 12.84 9.53 -0.36
CA LEU A 281 13.30 10.51 -1.34
C LEU A 281 14.82 10.70 -1.26
N ASP A 282 15.34 10.79 -0.03
CA ASP A 282 16.76 10.85 0.27
C ASP A 282 17.08 10.23 1.65
N LYS A 283 18.33 10.35 2.13
CA LYS A 283 18.76 9.80 3.42
C LYS A 283 17.99 10.35 4.64
N SER A 284 17.37 11.51 4.51
CA SER A 284 16.77 12.28 5.60
C SER A 284 15.29 12.60 5.41
N ASN A 285 14.69 12.24 4.27
CA ASN A 285 13.34 12.66 3.92
C ASN A 285 12.55 11.57 3.19
N PHE A 286 11.27 11.53 3.49
CA PHE A 286 10.33 10.52 3.02
C PHE A 286 9.07 11.18 2.47
N GLU A 287 8.64 10.73 1.31
CA GLU A 287 7.30 10.98 0.77
C GLU A 287 6.33 10.00 1.44
N VAL A 288 5.24 10.51 2.01
CA VAL A 288 4.30 9.75 2.82
C VAL A 288 2.88 9.92 2.28
N TYR A 289 2.23 8.80 1.97
CA TYR A 289 0.89 8.75 1.41
C TYR A 289 -0.15 8.41 2.49
N LEU A 290 -0.89 9.41 2.97
CA LEU A 290 -1.91 9.26 4.00
C LEU A 290 -3.30 9.50 3.40
N GLY A 291 -3.93 8.42 2.96
CA GLY A 291 -5.21 8.47 2.24
C GLY A 291 -5.05 9.20 0.91
N GLN A 292 -5.76 10.32 0.74
CA GLN A 292 -5.65 11.16 -0.46
C GLN A 292 -4.58 12.26 -0.32
N THR A 293 -3.93 12.36 0.84
CA THR A 293 -2.93 13.42 1.12
C THR A 293 -1.52 12.86 0.99
N THR A 294 -0.67 13.56 0.24
CA THR A 294 0.77 13.27 0.19
C THR A 294 1.52 14.36 0.95
N VAL A 295 2.36 13.97 1.91
CA VAL A 295 3.23 14.89 2.66
C VAL A 295 4.68 14.44 2.57
N VAL A 296 5.61 15.38 2.70
CA VAL A 296 7.04 15.07 2.81
C VAL A 296 7.45 15.30 4.26
N LEU A 297 7.99 14.26 4.89
CA LEU A 297 8.42 14.26 6.28
C LEU A 297 9.94 14.11 6.37
N SER A 298 10.54 14.79 7.34
CA SER A 298 11.91 14.54 7.78
C SER A 298 12.04 13.18 8.48
N ASP A 299 13.26 12.73 8.69
CA ASP A 299 13.57 11.48 9.41
C ASP A 299 12.97 11.44 10.83
N VAL A 300 13.01 12.58 11.55
CA VAL A 300 12.44 12.68 12.91
C VAL A 300 10.92 12.58 12.88
N GLU A 301 10.26 13.31 11.98
CA GLU A 301 8.80 13.24 11.80
C GLU A 301 8.35 11.85 11.34
N THR A 302 9.12 11.23 10.46
CA THR A 302 8.89 9.87 9.96
C THR A 302 9.01 8.84 11.07
N THR A 303 10.02 8.97 11.93
CA THR A 303 10.21 8.10 13.09
C THR A 303 9.07 8.24 14.09
N ASP A 304 8.67 9.47 14.42
CA ASP A 304 7.53 9.74 15.30
C ASP A 304 6.22 9.21 14.68
N LEU A 305 6.03 9.37 13.37
CA LEU A 305 4.87 8.84 12.65
C LEU A 305 4.83 7.31 12.71
N CYS A 306 5.96 6.64 12.42
CA CYS A 306 6.06 5.18 12.51
C CYS A 306 5.68 4.69 13.91
N PHE A 307 6.22 5.32 14.96
CA PHE A 307 5.90 4.96 16.34
C PHE A 307 4.41 5.11 16.66
N CYS A 308 3.81 6.25 16.31
CA CYS A 308 2.40 6.50 16.54
C CYS A 308 1.52 5.51 15.77
N ILE A 309 1.84 5.24 14.50
CA ILE A 309 1.14 4.25 13.67
C ILE A 309 1.28 2.86 14.26
N ASP A 310 2.47 2.43 14.66
CA ASP A 310 2.69 1.10 15.24
C ASP A 310 1.86 0.89 16.51
N THR A 311 1.82 1.90 17.38
CA THR A 311 1.05 1.85 18.62
C THR A 311 -0.46 1.80 18.33
N VAL A 312 -0.95 2.69 17.46
CA VAL A 312 -2.37 2.78 17.12
C VAL A 312 -2.86 1.54 16.36
N CYS A 313 -2.14 1.15 15.31
CA CYS A 313 -2.54 0.06 14.44
C CYS A 313 -2.39 -1.30 15.12
N GLN A 314 -1.46 -1.46 16.07
CA GLN A 314 -1.40 -2.66 16.90
C GLN A 314 -2.66 -2.82 17.76
N GLU A 315 -3.09 -1.75 18.45
CA GLU A 315 -4.33 -1.79 19.24
C GLU A 315 -5.58 -1.94 18.37
N TYR A 316 -5.56 -1.35 17.17
CA TYR A 316 -6.61 -1.53 16.17
C TYR A 316 -6.73 -2.99 15.72
N LYS A 317 -5.60 -3.61 15.36
CA LYS A 317 -5.52 -5.03 15.01
C LYS A 317 -5.97 -5.91 16.17
N ASN A 318 -5.49 -5.64 17.39
CA ASN A 318 -5.87 -6.38 18.59
C ASN A 318 -7.39 -6.34 18.81
N SER A 319 -8.01 -5.17 18.63
CA SER A 319 -9.46 -5.01 18.81
C SER A 319 -10.27 -5.88 17.84
N ILE A 320 -9.84 -5.97 16.57
CA ILE A 320 -10.47 -6.86 15.57
C ILE A 320 -10.22 -8.33 15.91
N VAL A 321 -8.98 -8.69 16.27
CA VAL A 321 -8.58 -10.08 16.58
C VAL A 321 -9.30 -10.60 17.83
N GLU A 322 -9.36 -9.80 18.89
CA GLU A 322 -10.11 -10.14 20.11
C GLU A 322 -11.55 -10.47 19.75
N PHE A 323 -12.14 -9.65 18.90
CA PHE A 323 -13.52 -9.82 18.51
C PHE A 323 -13.78 -11.06 17.67
N GLU A 324 -12.94 -11.34 16.65
CA GLU A 324 -13.01 -12.57 15.87
C GLU A 324 -12.80 -13.82 16.75
N ASN A 325 -11.94 -13.73 17.77
CA ASN A 325 -11.71 -14.80 18.73
C ASN A 325 -12.92 -15.05 19.63
N TYR A 326 -13.55 -13.99 20.15
CA TYR A 326 -14.69 -14.11 21.05
C TYR A 326 -15.94 -14.65 20.34
N LEU A 327 -16.21 -14.25 19.09
CA LEU A 327 -17.33 -14.79 18.31
C LEU A 327 -17.01 -16.09 17.56
N GLU A 328 -15.75 -16.55 17.62
CA GLU A 328 -15.25 -17.74 16.93
C GLU A 328 -15.50 -17.71 15.41
N THR A 329 -15.14 -16.59 14.75
CA THR A 329 -15.57 -16.29 13.38
C THR A 329 -14.50 -16.51 12.30
N TRP A 330 -13.27 -16.84 12.69
CA TRP A 330 -12.12 -17.02 11.79
C TRP A 330 -12.35 -18.05 10.67
N ASP A 331 -13.13 -19.09 10.95
CA ASP A 331 -13.39 -20.19 10.01
C ASP A 331 -14.63 -19.96 9.15
N PHE A 332 -15.28 -18.80 9.28
CA PHE A 332 -16.49 -18.46 8.54
C PHE A 332 -16.24 -17.33 7.53
N GLU A 333 -16.87 -17.45 6.36
CA GLU A 333 -16.83 -16.42 5.33
C GLU A 333 -17.63 -15.19 5.76
N PHE A 334 -16.99 -14.02 5.74
CA PHE A 334 -17.64 -12.74 5.99
C PHE A 334 -18.42 -12.28 4.76
N VAL A 335 -19.66 -11.82 4.97
CA VAL A 335 -20.52 -11.30 3.91
C VAL A 335 -21.16 -9.98 4.31
N GLU A 336 -21.29 -9.10 3.32
CA GLU A 336 -22.02 -7.85 3.43
C GLU A 336 -23.02 -7.74 2.26
N PHE A 337 -24.31 -7.63 2.58
CA PHE A 337 -25.38 -7.53 1.58
C PHE A 337 -26.58 -6.77 2.15
N SER A 338 -27.19 -5.90 1.36
CA SER A 338 -28.39 -5.14 1.75
C SER A 338 -28.27 -4.40 3.09
N GLY A 339 -27.05 -3.94 3.45
CA GLY A 339 -26.77 -3.30 4.74
C GLY A 339 -26.61 -4.25 5.93
N VAL A 340 -26.72 -5.57 5.71
CA VAL A 340 -26.44 -6.63 6.70
C VAL A 340 -24.98 -7.02 6.61
N ARG A 341 -24.33 -7.17 7.76
CA ARG A 341 -22.95 -7.66 7.89
C ARG A 341 -22.98 -8.92 8.75
N GLY A 342 -22.35 -9.98 8.28
CA GLY A 342 -22.56 -11.31 8.86
C GLY A 342 -21.55 -12.35 8.42
N PHE A 343 -21.75 -13.58 8.89
CA PHE A 343 -20.96 -14.73 8.49
C PHE A 343 -21.82 -15.87 7.97
N ILE A 344 -21.43 -16.48 6.86
CA ILE A 344 -22.12 -17.67 6.34
C ILE A 344 -21.83 -18.84 7.28
N LEU A 345 -22.85 -19.36 7.94
CA LEU A 345 -22.75 -20.53 8.81
C LEU A 345 -22.83 -21.84 8.01
N LEU A 346 -23.77 -21.93 7.07
CA LEU A 346 -24.04 -23.11 6.23
C LEU A 346 -25.00 -22.73 5.11
N SER A 347 -25.17 -23.59 4.09
CA SER A 347 -26.26 -23.42 3.11
C SER A 347 -27.30 -24.52 3.21
N VAL A 348 -28.56 -24.15 3.04
CA VAL A 348 -29.72 -25.08 3.00
C VAL A 348 -30.53 -24.84 1.75
N ASN A 349 -31.30 -25.83 1.29
CA ASN A 349 -32.28 -25.55 0.23
C ASN A 349 -33.43 -24.66 0.71
N SER A 350 -34.13 -24.02 -0.24
CA SER A 350 -35.28 -23.15 0.04
C SER A 350 -36.38 -23.82 0.87
N LYS A 351 -36.70 -25.09 0.57
CA LYS A 351 -37.73 -25.85 1.29
C LYS A 351 -37.39 -26.03 2.77
N LEU A 352 -36.13 -26.32 3.11
CA LEU A 352 -35.70 -26.45 4.50
C LEU A 352 -35.76 -25.11 5.22
N TRP A 353 -35.33 -24.04 4.57
CA TRP A 353 -35.42 -22.70 5.13
C TRP A 353 -36.87 -22.30 5.47
N GLU A 354 -37.82 -22.59 4.58
CA GLU A 354 -39.25 -22.36 4.83
C GLU A 354 -39.75 -23.16 6.05
N LEU A 355 -39.35 -24.43 6.19
CA LEU A 355 -39.72 -25.26 7.34
C LEU A 355 -39.11 -24.73 8.64
N MET A 356 -37.86 -24.27 8.61
CA MET A 356 -37.22 -23.64 9.77
C MET A 356 -37.99 -22.40 10.21
N GLN A 357 -38.26 -21.46 9.29
CA GLN A 357 -39.04 -20.25 9.59
C GLN A 357 -40.44 -20.58 10.14
N ARG A 358 -41.13 -21.55 9.52
CA ARG A 358 -42.46 -21.96 9.99
C ARG A 358 -42.40 -22.54 11.39
N PHE A 359 -41.39 -23.35 11.69
CA PHE A 359 -41.17 -23.85 13.05
C PHE A 359 -40.90 -22.71 14.03
N ALA A 360 -40.03 -21.76 13.69
CA ALA A 360 -39.75 -20.60 14.54
C ALA A 360 -41.02 -19.80 14.87
N ASN A 361 -41.89 -19.60 13.88
CA ASN A 361 -43.17 -18.93 14.05
C ASN A 361 -44.18 -19.73 14.91
N GLU A 362 -44.25 -21.06 14.76
CA GLU A 362 -45.09 -21.93 15.58
C GLU A 362 -44.60 -22.00 17.05
N PHE A 363 -43.29 -21.90 17.28
CA PHE A 363 -42.66 -21.93 18.59
C PHE A 363 -42.18 -20.54 19.03
N ASN A 364 -43.01 -19.51 18.81
CA ASN A 364 -42.72 -18.16 19.28
C ASN A 364 -42.70 -18.10 20.83
N TYR A 365 -41.70 -17.44 21.42
CA TYR A 365 -41.56 -17.31 22.88
C TYR A 365 -42.82 -16.76 23.59
N ALA A 366 -43.63 -15.95 22.91
CA ALA A 366 -44.87 -15.39 23.44
C ALA A 366 -46.04 -16.41 23.48
N GLN A 367 -45.93 -17.52 22.75
CA GLN A 367 -47.03 -18.48 22.52
C GLN A 367 -46.93 -19.75 23.39
N GLY A 368 -45.83 -19.95 24.13
CA GLY A 368 -45.69 -21.12 24.98
C GLY A 368 -44.43 -21.15 25.83
N LYS A 369 -44.22 -22.27 26.54
CA LYS A 369 -43.15 -22.42 27.55
C LYS A 369 -42.22 -23.61 27.33
N SER A 370 -42.39 -24.36 26.23
CA SER A 370 -41.47 -25.47 25.93
C SER A 370 -40.06 -24.93 25.67
N GLU A 371 -39.05 -25.80 25.74
CA GLU A 371 -37.65 -25.45 25.46
C GLU A 371 -37.45 -24.81 24.06
N TRP A 372 -38.37 -25.05 23.12
CA TRP A 372 -38.34 -24.53 21.76
C TRP A 372 -39.03 -23.16 21.61
N HIS A 373 -39.77 -22.71 22.62
CA HIS A 373 -40.36 -21.36 22.66
C HIS A 373 -39.26 -20.33 23.02
N ILE A 374 -38.34 -20.13 22.08
CA ILE A 374 -37.16 -19.25 22.16
C ILE A 374 -37.03 -18.38 20.90
N PHE A 375 -38.02 -18.38 20.02
CA PHE A 375 -37.98 -17.61 18.78
C PHE A 375 -38.83 -16.36 18.90
N HIS A 376 -38.35 -15.25 18.34
CA HIS A 376 -39.18 -14.07 18.10
C HIS A 376 -39.86 -14.19 16.73
N GLN A 377 -41.07 -13.65 16.62
CA GLN A 377 -41.77 -13.58 15.33
C GLN A 377 -41.12 -12.52 14.46
N GLU A 378 -40.56 -12.96 13.34
CA GLU A 378 -39.94 -12.13 12.31
C GLU A 378 -40.39 -12.63 10.93
N ASN A 379 -40.41 -11.74 9.94
CA ASN A 379 -40.96 -12.08 8.62
C ASN A 379 -40.01 -12.94 7.77
N ILE A 380 -38.71 -12.72 7.88
CA ILE A 380 -37.69 -13.31 7.00
C ILE A 380 -36.43 -13.78 7.73
N SER A 381 -36.29 -13.49 9.02
CA SER A 381 -35.12 -13.85 9.83
C SER A 381 -35.54 -14.78 10.97
N ILE A 382 -34.57 -15.47 11.56
CA ILE A 382 -34.77 -16.27 12.77
C ILE A 382 -33.99 -15.59 13.88
N ARG A 383 -34.72 -15.00 14.83
CA ARG A 383 -34.17 -14.36 16.03
C ARG A 383 -34.36 -15.29 17.22
N ILE A 384 -33.26 -15.65 17.86
CA ILE A 384 -33.23 -16.59 18.99
C ILE A 384 -33.03 -15.79 20.27
N GLY A 385 -33.96 -15.90 21.21
CA GLY A 385 -33.94 -15.15 22.47
C GLY A 385 -35.17 -15.43 23.35
N ARG A 386 -35.06 -15.11 24.63
CA ARG A 386 -36.21 -15.10 25.55
C ARG A 386 -36.30 -13.74 26.24
N GLY A 387 -37.26 -12.92 25.82
CA GLY A 387 -37.55 -11.65 26.47
C GLY A 387 -36.57 -10.54 26.09
N ILE A 388 -35.72 -10.10 27.03
CA ILE A 388 -34.88 -8.89 26.90
C ILE A 388 -33.53 -9.21 26.23
N TYR A 389 -33.12 -10.48 26.19
CA TYR A 389 -31.81 -10.89 25.68
C TYR A 389 -31.93 -11.76 24.44
N ASP A 390 -31.23 -11.34 23.38
CA ASP A 390 -31.07 -12.08 22.15
C ASP A 390 -29.77 -12.87 22.17
N HIS A 391 -29.89 -14.15 21.80
CA HIS A 391 -28.78 -15.07 21.70
C HIS A 391 -28.12 -15.01 20.32
N ALA A 392 -28.90 -15.00 19.24
CA ALA A 392 -28.38 -14.95 17.87
C ALA A 392 -29.43 -14.44 16.87
N TYR A 393 -28.95 -13.82 15.79
CA TYR A 393 -29.73 -13.38 14.65
C TYR A 393 -29.29 -14.14 13.40
N ILE A 394 -30.24 -14.75 12.71
CA ILE A 394 -29.98 -15.58 11.54
C ILE A 394 -30.78 -15.05 10.36
N LEU A 395 -30.09 -14.76 9.26
CA LEU A 395 -30.69 -14.24 8.04
C LEU A 395 -30.42 -15.15 6.84
N PRO A 396 -31.38 -15.24 5.90
CA PRO A 396 -31.15 -15.88 4.62
C PRO A 396 -30.48 -14.90 3.66
N GLN A 397 -29.40 -15.33 3.02
CA GLN A 397 -28.85 -14.68 1.85
C GLN A 397 -29.17 -15.55 0.62
N ILE A 398 -30.04 -15.03 -0.22
CA ILE A 398 -30.38 -15.65 -1.50
C ILE A 398 -29.35 -15.18 -2.52
N ASN A 399 -28.58 -16.11 -3.08
CA ASN A 399 -27.57 -15.75 -4.07
C ASN A 399 -28.25 -15.55 -5.45
N PRO A 400 -28.23 -14.33 -6.02
CA PRO A 400 -28.93 -14.05 -7.28
C PRO A 400 -28.39 -14.86 -8.47
N LYS A 401 -27.15 -15.36 -8.40
CA LYS A 401 -26.55 -16.18 -9.47
C LYS A 401 -27.13 -17.60 -9.56
N PHE A 402 -27.84 -18.07 -8.53
CA PHE A 402 -28.44 -19.42 -8.50
C PHE A 402 -29.95 -19.43 -8.79
N SER A 403 -30.54 -18.27 -9.10
CA SER A 403 -31.98 -18.06 -9.35
C SER A 403 -32.60 -18.81 -10.55
N LEU A 404 -31.80 -19.62 -11.27
CA LEU A 404 -32.22 -20.36 -12.46
C LEU A 404 -32.25 -21.88 -12.25
N LEU A 405 -31.91 -22.40 -11.06
CA LEU A 405 -31.85 -23.83 -10.78
C LEU A 405 -32.96 -24.28 -9.81
N PRO A 406 -33.60 -25.43 -10.02
CA PRO A 406 -34.74 -25.93 -9.22
C PRO A 406 -34.37 -26.37 -7.78
N HIS A 407 -33.13 -26.15 -7.35
CA HIS A 407 -32.60 -26.46 -6.02
C HIS A 407 -31.81 -25.26 -5.48
N GLU A 408 -32.49 -24.14 -5.26
CA GLU A 408 -31.87 -22.91 -4.74
C GLU A 408 -31.31 -23.16 -3.33
N LEU A 409 -29.98 -23.11 -3.19
CA LEU A 409 -29.29 -23.06 -1.91
C LEU A 409 -29.33 -21.63 -1.38
N ILE A 410 -29.81 -21.49 -0.14
CA ILE A 410 -29.85 -20.27 0.65
C ILE A 410 -28.72 -20.34 1.66
N ASN A 411 -27.87 -19.31 1.66
CA ASN A 411 -26.84 -19.15 2.68
C ASN A 411 -27.49 -18.69 3.98
N ILE A 412 -27.25 -19.42 5.06
CA ILE A 412 -27.68 -19.07 6.40
C ILE A 412 -26.58 -18.22 7.04
N VAL A 413 -26.90 -16.96 7.31
CA VAL A 413 -25.94 -15.95 7.76
C VAL A 413 -26.18 -15.63 9.23
N TYR A 414 -25.13 -15.72 10.05
CA TYR A 414 -25.08 -15.12 11.38
C TYR A 414 -24.95 -13.61 11.23
N GLU A 415 -25.99 -12.85 11.57
CA GLU A 415 -25.95 -11.40 11.51
C GLU A 415 -25.29 -10.80 12.74
N ILE A 416 -24.52 -9.75 12.49
CA ILE A 416 -23.91 -8.94 13.52
C ILE A 416 -24.75 -7.66 13.61
N ASN A 417 -25.72 -7.67 14.53
CA ASN A 417 -26.62 -6.54 14.74
C ASN A 417 -26.07 -5.54 15.77
N ASN A 418 -26.46 -4.27 15.68
CA ASN A 418 -26.19 -3.20 16.65
C ASN A 418 -26.68 -3.52 18.07
N ALA A 419 -27.54 -4.53 18.26
CA ALA A 419 -27.83 -5.08 19.59
C ALA A 419 -26.55 -5.55 20.31
N HIS A 420 -25.56 -6.10 19.58
CA HIS A 420 -24.23 -6.40 20.13
C HIS A 420 -23.47 -5.13 20.55
N SER A 421 -23.69 -4.00 19.87
CA SER A 421 -23.11 -2.68 20.21
C SER A 421 -23.78 -2.02 21.42
N GLN A 422 -25.11 -2.17 21.60
CA GLN A 422 -25.87 -1.53 22.69
C GLN A 422 -25.51 -2.03 24.09
N PHE A 423 -24.99 -3.27 24.24
CA PHE A 423 -24.44 -3.75 25.50
C PHE A 423 -23.20 -2.94 25.96
N SER A 424 -22.50 -2.28 25.03
CA SER A 424 -21.30 -1.50 25.35
C SER A 424 -21.60 -0.12 25.96
N GLU A 425 -22.84 0.37 25.91
CA GLU A 425 -23.19 1.74 26.34
C GLU A 425 -23.94 1.81 27.68
N ARG A 426 -24.56 0.72 28.13
CA ARG A 426 -25.50 0.77 29.27
C ARG A 426 -24.97 0.31 30.62
N GLU A 427 -23.78 -0.31 30.71
CA GLU A 427 -23.24 -0.76 32.00
C GLU A 427 -21.74 -0.51 32.11
N GLU A 428 -21.33 0.28 33.12
CA GLU A 428 -19.93 0.58 33.46
C GLU A 428 -19.12 -0.64 33.98
N ILE A 429 -19.64 -1.88 33.99
CA ILE A 429 -18.98 -2.99 34.74
C ILE A 429 -18.92 -4.36 34.03
N THR A 430 -19.62 -4.61 32.92
CA THR A 430 -19.44 -5.89 32.18
C THR A 430 -18.81 -5.64 30.81
N SER A 431 -17.54 -6.05 30.66
CA SER A 431 -16.91 -6.08 29.34
C SER A 431 -17.76 -6.97 28.44
N TRP A 432 -18.15 -6.52 27.25
CA TRP A 432 -18.97 -7.27 26.28
C TRP A 432 -18.60 -8.77 26.10
N PRO A 433 -17.34 -9.24 26.27
CA PRO A 433 -17.03 -10.66 26.22
C PRO A 433 -17.69 -11.50 27.32
N GLN A 434 -18.03 -10.89 28.46
CA GLN A 434 -18.75 -11.56 29.55
C GLN A 434 -20.20 -11.86 29.19
N CYS A 435 -20.73 -11.15 28.19
CA CYS A 435 -22.04 -11.41 27.63
C CYS A 435 -22.02 -12.55 26.60
N ILE A 436 -20.85 -13.08 26.22
CA ILE A 436 -20.74 -14.18 25.24
C ILE A 436 -20.77 -15.54 25.94
N GLY A 437 -21.56 -16.44 25.39
CA GLY A 437 -21.69 -17.82 25.86
C GLY A 437 -23.13 -18.31 25.78
N THR A 438 -23.37 -19.54 26.22
CA THR A 438 -24.66 -20.22 26.04
C THR A 438 -25.84 -19.54 26.76
N ARG A 439 -25.57 -18.61 27.68
CA ARG A 439 -26.57 -17.83 28.44
C ARG A 439 -26.70 -16.38 27.97
N GLY A 440 -25.83 -15.92 27.07
CA GLY A 440 -25.84 -14.58 26.49
C GLY A 440 -25.76 -14.67 24.96
N ILE A 441 -24.93 -13.84 24.32
CA ILE A 441 -24.71 -13.87 22.87
C ILE A 441 -24.00 -15.17 22.49
N TRP A 442 -24.57 -15.91 21.55
CA TRP A 442 -23.98 -17.14 21.03
C TRP A 442 -22.89 -16.83 20.02
N THR A 443 -21.82 -17.62 20.02
CA THR A 443 -20.75 -17.53 19.01
C THR A 443 -21.27 -18.01 17.65
N ALA A 444 -20.62 -17.62 16.55
CA ALA A 444 -20.96 -18.11 15.22
C ALA A 444 -20.84 -19.64 15.16
N LYS A 445 -19.75 -20.17 15.74
CA LYS A 445 -19.51 -21.61 15.88
C LYS A 445 -20.56 -22.34 16.71
N TYR A 446 -20.90 -21.83 17.89
CA TYR A 446 -21.96 -22.43 18.71
C TYR A 446 -23.31 -22.40 17.99
N THR A 447 -23.62 -21.30 17.32
CA THR A 447 -24.86 -21.15 16.54
C THR A 447 -24.92 -22.18 15.41
N GLN A 448 -23.85 -22.33 14.63
CA GLN A 448 -23.76 -23.37 13.59
C GLN A 448 -23.95 -24.78 14.18
N GLN A 449 -23.26 -25.10 15.28
CA GLN A 449 -23.38 -26.40 15.94
C GLN A 449 -24.79 -26.66 16.45
N TRP A 450 -25.44 -25.65 17.05
CA TRP A 450 -26.82 -25.75 17.53
C TRP A 450 -27.81 -25.94 16.37
N LEU A 451 -27.61 -25.25 15.24
CA LEU A 451 -28.40 -25.44 14.02
C LEU A 451 -28.33 -26.89 13.54
N LEU A 452 -27.12 -27.42 13.37
CA LEU A 452 -26.89 -28.76 12.81
C LEU A 452 -27.28 -29.88 13.77
N SER A 453 -26.99 -29.76 15.06
CA SER A 453 -27.17 -30.85 16.03
C SER A 453 -28.51 -30.85 16.74
N LYS A 454 -29.22 -29.72 16.80
CA LYS A 454 -30.48 -29.58 17.54
C LYS A 454 -31.62 -29.07 16.69
N TYR A 455 -31.49 -27.88 16.13
CA TYR A 455 -32.63 -27.18 15.53
C TYR A 455 -33.12 -27.82 14.25
N ILE A 456 -32.25 -28.00 13.25
CA ILE A 456 -32.60 -28.62 11.98
C ILE A 456 -33.14 -30.05 12.18
N PRO A 457 -32.49 -30.92 12.98
CA PRO A 457 -33.04 -32.23 13.33
C PRO A 457 -34.44 -32.16 13.97
N LYS A 458 -34.70 -31.19 14.87
CA LYS A 458 -36.02 -31.05 15.49
C LYS A 458 -37.08 -30.59 14.50
N VAL A 459 -36.74 -29.67 13.60
CA VAL A 459 -37.63 -29.24 12.50
C VAL A 459 -38.03 -30.45 11.65
N PHE A 460 -37.06 -31.34 11.35
CA PHE A 460 -37.34 -32.59 10.63
C PHE A 460 -38.23 -33.54 11.43
N GLU A 461 -37.93 -33.81 12.69
CA GLU A 461 -38.74 -34.68 13.54
C GLU A 461 -40.20 -34.21 13.59
N TYR A 462 -40.41 -32.90 13.78
CA TYR A 462 -41.73 -32.31 13.91
C TYR A 462 -42.54 -32.35 12.61
N TYR A 463 -41.92 -32.09 11.46
CA TYR A 463 -42.61 -32.06 10.18
C TYR A 463 -42.62 -33.39 9.43
N SER A 464 -41.71 -34.32 9.71
CA SER A 464 -41.77 -35.69 9.19
C SER A 464 -43.01 -36.42 9.70
N GLN A 465 -43.35 -36.24 10.98
CA GLN A 465 -44.59 -36.75 11.59
C GLN A 465 -45.85 -36.18 10.94
N LYS A 466 -45.80 -34.92 10.46
CA LYS A 466 -46.95 -34.23 9.85
C LYS A 466 -47.07 -34.43 8.33
N PHE A 467 -45.96 -34.58 7.61
CA PHE A 467 -45.91 -34.50 6.15
C PHE A 467 -45.24 -35.70 5.45
N LYS A 468 -44.83 -36.76 6.18
CA LYS A 468 -44.17 -37.96 5.63
C LYS A 468 -42.93 -37.63 4.75
N LEU A 469 -42.06 -36.77 5.23
CA LEU A 469 -40.81 -36.42 4.55
C LEU A 469 -39.69 -37.40 4.91
N SER A 470 -38.82 -37.73 3.95
CA SER A 470 -37.62 -38.55 4.17
C SER A 470 -36.49 -37.72 4.80
N GLU A 471 -36.00 -38.16 5.95
CA GLU A 471 -34.88 -37.52 6.66
C GLU A 471 -33.57 -37.54 5.84
N ALA A 472 -33.34 -38.62 5.09
CA ALA A 472 -32.16 -38.79 4.24
C ALA A 472 -32.14 -37.81 3.05
N GLU A 473 -33.31 -37.51 2.46
CA GLU A 473 -33.40 -36.54 1.36
C GLU A 473 -33.11 -35.12 1.85
N LEU A 474 -33.48 -34.78 3.09
CA LEU A 474 -33.32 -33.43 3.62
C LEU A 474 -31.91 -33.16 4.17
N LEU A 475 -31.23 -34.17 4.73
CA LEU A 475 -29.83 -34.06 5.14
C LEU A 475 -28.85 -33.91 3.95
N GLN A 476 -29.19 -34.47 2.77
CA GLN A 476 -28.43 -34.24 1.53
C GLN A 476 -28.47 -32.78 1.05
N ASN A 477 -29.36 -31.95 1.60
CA ASN A 477 -29.55 -30.56 1.21
C ASN A 477 -28.80 -29.54 2.08
N ILE A 478 -27.94 -29.99 2.99
CA ILE A 478 -27.09 -29.12 3.81
C ILE A 478 -25.69 -29.13 3.21
N ALA A 479 -25.26 -28.00 2.64
CA ALA A 479 -23.87 -27.80 2.27
C ALA A 479 -23.16 -27.17 3.48
N ASN A 480 -22.29 -27.95 4.13
CA ASN A 480 -21.48 -27.48 5.24
C ASN A 480 -20.19 -26.85 4.71
N TYR A 481 -19.93 -25.61 5.10
CA TYR A 481 -18.62 -24.98 4.93
C TYR A 481 -17.81 -25.24 6.19
N GLN A 482 -17.37 -26.49 6.39
CA GLN A 482 -16.30 -26.74 7.35
C GLN A 482 -14.97 -26.71 6.61
N SER A 483 -14.08 -25.87 7.10
CA SER A 483 -12.66 -26.02 6.83
C SER A 483 -12.23 -27.36 7.46
N ASP A 484 -11.96 -28.39 6.64
CA ASP A 484 -11.52 -29.74 7.06
C ASP A 484 -10.12 -29.75 7.71
N ARG A 485 -9.70 -28.64 8.33
CA ARG A 485 -8.34 -28.46 8.84
C ARG A 485 -8.26 -28.89 10.31
N THR A 486 -7.36 -29.82 10.61
CA THR A 486 -7.01 -30.16 11.99
C THR A 486 -6.44 -28.93 12.70
N PRO A 487 -6.92 -28.57 13.90
CA PRO A 487 -6.34 -27.47 14.67
C PRO A 487 -4.84 -27.66 14.88
N LEU A 488 -4.06 -26.57 14.74
CA LEU A 488 -2.59 -26.63 14.77
C LEU A 488 -2.03 -27.36 16.01
N LYS A 489 -2.72 -27.27 17.16
CA LYS A 489 -2.33 -27.95 18.40
C LYS A 489 -2.42 -29.48 18.30
N ASP A 490 -3.39 -29.98 17.54
CA ASP A 490 -3.76 -31.39 17.44
C ASP A 490 -3.05 -32.11 16.29
N ILE A 491 -2.32 -31.35 15.44
CA ILE A 491 -1.53 -31.91 14.34
C ILE A 491 -0.47 -32.89 14.84
N SER A 492 -0.57 -34.11 14.32
CA SER A 492 0.34 -35.23 14.60
C SER A 492 1.13 -35.69 13.36
N ASP A 493 0.57 -35.51 12.16
CA ASP A 493 1.24 -35.75 10.88
C ASP A 493 1.76 -34.42 10.28
N ILE A 494 2.98 -34.45 9.74
CA ILE A 494 3.58 -33.31 9.03
C ILE A 494 2.72 -32.84 7.85
N LYS A 495 2.00 -33.73 7.18
CA LYS A 495 1.14 -33.39 6.03
C LYS A 495 -0.03 -32.51 6.42
N GLU A 496 -0.49 -32.56 7.67
CA GLU A 496 -1.57 -31.69 8.16
C GLU A 496 -1.12 -30.22 8.27
N LEU A 497 0.18 -29.91 8.15
CA LEU A 497 0.67 -28.53 8.06
C LEU A 497 0.44 -27.88 6.68
N ILE A 498 0.17 -28.67 5.64
CA ILE A 498 0.07 -28.18 4.26
C ILE A 498 -0.98 -27.07 4.11
N PRO A 499 -2.22 -27.17 4.63
CA PRO A 499 -3.23 -26.12 4.47
C PRO A 499 -2.77 -24.77 5.06
N TYR A 500 -2.03 -24.80 6.17
CA TYR A 500 -1.49 -23.59 6.80
C TYR A 500 -0.37 -22.95 5.97
N LEU A 501 0.48 -23.76 5.37
CA LEU A 501 1.53 -23.29 4.48
C LEU A 501 0.96 -22.73 3.18
N GLN A 502 -0.12 -23.33 2.67
CA GLN A 502 -0.82 -22.86 1.47
C GLN A 502 -1.50 -21.50 1.72
N ASP A 503 -2.08 -21.26 2.91
CA ASP A 503 -2.57 -19.93 3.28
C ASP A 503 -1.46 -18.88 3.21
N ILE A 504 -0.32 -19.17 3.86
CA ILE A 504 0.85 -18.28 3.88
C ILE A 504 1.36 -18.06 2.46
N GLN A 505 1.45 -19.11 1.65
CA GLN A 505 1.88 -19.01 0.27
C GLN A 505 0.95 -18.12 -0.57
N SER A 506 -0.37 -18.32 -0.43
CA SER A 506 -1.38 -17.50 -1.12
C SER A 506 -1.24 -16.03 -0.72
N TRP A 507 -1.11 -15.75 0.57
CA TRP A 507 -0.87 -14.41 1.09
C TRP A 507 0.43 -13.80 0.55
N LEU A 508 1.55 -14.52 0.62
CA LEU A 508 2.85 -14.05 0.12
C LEU A 508 2.83 -13.76 -1.39
N ASN A 509 2.03 -14.49 -2.17
CA ASN A 509 1.85 -14.25 -3.60
C ASN A 509 1.05 -12.97 -3.89
N MET A 510 0.20 -12.53 -2.95
CA MET A 510 -0.55 -11.26 -3.04
C MET A 510 0.20 -10.09 -2.39
N TYR A 511 1.09 -10.36 -1.44
CA TYR A 511 1.86 -9.37 -0.67
C TYR A 511 3.01 -8.80 -1.52
N ILE A 512 3.05 -7.49 -1.70
CA ILE A 512 3.96 -6.83 -2.66
C ILE A 512 5.18 -6.24 -1.93
N GLU A 513 4.99 -5.84 -0.68
CA GLU A 513 5.96 -5.13 0.13
C GLU A 513 7.06 -6.07 0.65
N ASN A 514 8.13 -5.50 1.21
CA ASN A 514 9.09 -6.31 1.97
C ASN A 514 8.48 -6.78 3.29
N ILE A 515 9.00 -7.90 3.80
CA ILE A 515 8.57 -8.53 5.05
C ILE A 515 9.72 -8.42 6.05
N ALA A 516 9.40 -8.08 7.30
CA ALA A 516 10.41 -8.06 8.37
C ALA A 516 11.08 -9.44 8.49
N ALA A 517 12.42 -9.49 8.39
CA ALA A 517 13.14 -10.77 8.47
C ALA A 517 12.91 -11.47 9.82
N LEU A 518 12.68 -10.68 10.88
CA LEU A 518 12.42 -11.18 12.23
C LEU A 518 11.31 -12.25 12.28
N ILE A 519 10.21 -12.06 11.55
CA ILE A 519 9.09 -13.02 11.55
C ILE A 519 9.37 -14.26 10.70
N LEU A 520 10.33 -14.20 9.76
CA LEU A 520 10.72 -15.30 8.88
C LEU A 520 11.86 -16.16 9.44
N ARG A 521 12.71 -15.61 10.32
CA ARG A 521 13.90 -16.30 10.86
C ARG A 521 13.57 -17.63 11.54
N SER A 522 12.61 -17.62 12.46
CA SER A 522 12.17 -18.84 13.17
C SER A 522 11.52 -19.83 12.21
N TYR A 523 10.67 -19.34 11.30
CA TYR A 523 9.98 -20.11 10.29
C TYR A 523 10.96 -20.85 9.36
N TYR A 524 11.89 -20.14 8.71
CA TYR A 524 12.89 -20.73 7.83
C TYR A 524 13.75 -21.76 8.55
N ARG A 525 14.19 -21.45 9.77
CA ARG A 525 15.02 -22.37 10.57
C ARG A 525 14.26 -23.64 10.93
N ALA A 526 13.03 -23.52 11.42
CA ALA A 526 12.25 -24.66 11.87
C ALA A 526 11.87 -25.57 10.71
N PHE A 527 11.39 -25.01 9.59
CA PHE A 527 11.00 -25.80 8.41
C PHE A 527 12.20 -26.41 7.69
N THR A 528 13.33 -25.70 7.57
CA THR A 528 14.58 -26.29 7.05
C THR A 528 15.05 -27.47 7.91
N ASN A 529 14.91 -27.39 9.24
CA ASN A 529 15.24 -28.49 10.13
C ASN A 529 14.24 -29.64 10.06
N LEU A 530 12.96 -29.35 9.81
CA LEU A 530 11.91 -30.34 9.67
C LEU A 530 12.12 -31.21 8.42
N VAL A 531 12.45 -30.58 7.29
CA VAL A 531 12.66 -31.28 6.00
C VAL A 531 14.06 -31.87 5.82
N ARG A 532 14.96 -31.67 6.79
CA ARG A 532 16.40 -32.03 6.67
C ARG A 532 16.64 -33.51 6.39
N ASN A 533 15.83 -34.39 6.95
CA ASN A 533 15.97 -35.85 6.81
C ASN A 533 14.96 -36.42 5.78
N THR A 534 14.71 -35.67 4.71
CA THR A 534 13.93 -36.17 3.58
C THR A 534 14.76 -37.19 2.80
N ASP A 535 14.12 -38.28 2.37
CA ASP A 535 14.73 -39.25 1.47
C ASP A 535 15.29 -38.58 0.20
N SER A 536 16.54 -38.89 -0.13
CA SER A 536 17.23 -38.40 -1.33
C SER A 536 16.53 -38.77 -2.64
N SER A 537 15.64 -39.76 -2.64
CA SER A 537 14.85 -40.16 -3.81
C SER A 537 13.61 -39.27 -4.06
N LEU A 538 13.58 -38.04 -3.53
CA LEU A 538 12.47 -37.10 -3.67
C LEU A 538 12.16 -36.80 -5.14
N VAL A 539 10.90 -37.00 -5.54
CA VAL A 539 10.43 -36.68 -6.89
C VAL A 539 10.30 -35.17 -7.06
N GLY A 540 10.71 -34.64 -8.22
CA GLY A 540 10.58 -33.22 -8.54
C GLY A 540 11.65 -32.34 -7.90
N ILE A 541 12.87 -32.85 -7.72
CA ILE A 541 14.01 -32.04 -7.23
C ILE A 541 14.27 -30.79 -8.10
N ASP A 542 13.99 -30.90 -9.40
CA ASP A 542 14.10 -29.78 -10.36
C ASP A 542 13.21 -28.58 -9.96
N TYR A 543 12.02 -28.84 -9.41
CA TYR A 543 11.12 -27.79 -8.93
C TYR A 543 11.72 -27.02 -7.74
N ILE A 544 12.29 -27.76 -6.78
CA ILE A 544 12.95 -27.18 -5.60
C ILE A 544 14.14 -26.33 -6.03
N LEU A 545 15.00 -26.89 -6.89
CA LEU A 545 16.19 -26.20 -7.39
C LEU A 545 15.84 -24.97 -8.22
N GLY A 546 14.79 -25.04 -9.06
CA GLY A 546 14.31 -23.90 -9.82
C GLY A 546 13.84 -22.74 -8.94
N ASN A 547 13.18 -23.03 -7.83
CA ASN A 547 12.77 -22.00 -6.87
C ASN A 547 13.95 -21.45 -6.06
N LEU A 548 14.88 -22.30 -5.59
CA LEU A 548 16.10 -21.88 -4.90
C LEU A 548 16.97 -20.97 -5.77
N HIS A 549 17.06 -21.27 -7.07
CA HIS A 549 17.79 -20.45 -8.02
C HIS A 549 17.22 -19.03 -8.11
N ARG A 550 15.89 -18.89 -8.16
CA ARG A 550 15.22 -17.58 -8.24
C ARG A 550 15.44 -16.73 -6.98
N ILE A 551 15.67 -17.35 -5.82
CA ILE A 551 15.98 -16.64 -4.58
C ILE A 551 17.39 -16.00 -4.63
N ASN A 552 18.36 -16.66 -5.28
CA ASN A 552 19.78 -16.29 -5.24
C ASN A 552 20.21 -15.16 -6.20
N TRP A 553 19.42 -14.79 -7.21
CA TRP A 553 19.89 -13.95 -8.33
C TRP A 553 20.29 -12.50 -7.94
N GLU A 554 19.84 -11.95 -6.81
CA GLU A 554 20.00 -10.50 -6.57
C GLU A 554 21.15 -10.05 -5.67
N ASN A 555 21.89 -10.96 -5.01
CA ASN A 555 22.74 -10.55 -3.87
C ASN A 555 24.26 -10.66 -4.08
N THR A 556 24.78 -10.96 -5.28
CA THR A 556 26.23 -10.93 -5.53
C THR A 556 26.54 -10.63 -7.00
N PRO A 557 27.09 -9.43 -7.32
CA PRO A 557 27.72 -9.16 -8.62
C PRO A 557 29.08 -9.84 -8.77
N ASP A 558 29.68 -10.33 -7.68
CA ASP A 558 30.99 -10.97 -7.69
C ASP A 558 30.88 -12.46 -7.34
N GLU A 559 31.34 -13.27 -8.29
CA GLU A 559 31.95 -14.59 -8.08
C GLU A 559 31.11 -15.64 -7.35
N LEU A 560 30.25 -16.34 -8.10
CA LEU A 560 30.13 -17.80 -8.10
C LEU A 560 29.09 -18.21 -9.16
N PHE A 561 29.49 -19.04 -10.13
CA PHE A 561 28.66 -19.68 -11.16
C PHE A 561 28.39 -18.92 -12.47
N SER A 562 29.39 -18.23 -13.02
CA SER A 562 29.53 -18.27 -14.48
C SER A 562 30.02 -19.68 -14.87
N ASN A 563 29.27 -20.36 -15.75
CA ASN A 563 29.64 -21.60 -16.48
C ASN A 563 29.27 -22.99 -15.94
N SER A 564 28.17 -23.20 -15.23
CA SER A 564 27.69 -24.57 -14.97
C SER A 564 26.31 -24.84 -15.62
N ARG A 565 26.35 -25.43 -16.83
CA ARG A 565 25.24 -26.23 -17.38
C ARG A 565 25.00 -27.55 -16.59
N ASP A 566 25.67 -27.76 -15.45
CA ASP A 566 25.66 -29.00 -14.64
C ASP A 566 24.66 -29.00 -13.47
N TRP A 567 23.66 -28.12 -13.49
CA TRP A 567 22.57 -28.12 -12.48
C TRP A 567 21.71 -29.39 -12.53
N LYS A 568 21.72 -30.13 -13.65
CA LYS A 568 21.12 -31.46 -13.76
C LYS A 568 21.73 -32.50 -12.81
N ASN A 569 22.92 -32.23 -12.25
CA ASN A 569 23.61 -33.12 -11.32
C ASN A 569 23.40 -32.77 -9.85
N TRP A 570 22.64 -31.71 -9.56
CA TRP A 570 22.35 -31.32 -8.18
C TRP A 570 21.37 -32.29 -7.55
N ASN A 571 21.63 -32.63 -6.29
CA ASN A 571 20.83 -33.55 -5.52
C ASN A 571 20.24 -32.86 -4.28
N PHE A 572 19.48 -33.60 -3.47
CA PHE A 572 18.83 -33.05 -2.29
C PHE A 572 19.82 -32.46 -1.26
N LYS A 573 21.06 -32.97 -1.18
CA LYS A 573 22.10 -32.41 -0.30
C LYS A 573 22.45 -30.97 -0.70
N ASP A 574 22.53 -30.70 -2.01
CA ASP A 574 22.82 -29.36 -2.54
C ASP A 574 21.65 -28.41 -2.24
N ALA A 575 20.40 -28.87 -2.44
CA ALA A 575 19.22 -28.12 -2.06
C ALA A 575 19.21 -27.79 -0.54
N MET A 576 19.55 -28.76 0.31
CA MET A 576 19.68 -28.54 1.76
C MET A 576 20.79 -27.56 2.11
N GLN A 577 21.91 -27.56 1.39
CA GLN A 577 22.98 -26.57 1.59
C GLN A 577 22.47 -25.15 1.27
N CYS A 578 21.75 -24.97 0.16
CA CYS A 578 21.14 -23.69 -0.18
C CYS A 578 20.12 -23.24 0.87
N LEU A 579 19.25 -24.13 1.36
CA LEU A 579 18.32 -23.80 2.44
C LEU A 579 19.04 -23.34 3.72
N ASN A 580 20.14 -24.01 4.10
CA ASN A 580 20.96 -23.58 5.24
C ASN A 580 21.61 -22.20 5.00
N GLN A 581 22.06 -21.91 3.77
CA GLN A 581 22.59 -20.58 3.41
C GLN A 581 21.49 -19.50 3.51
N GLN A 582 20.25 -19.81 3.10
CA GLN A 582 19.14 -18.88 3.25
C GLN A 582 18.80 -18.62 4.73
N VAL A 583 18.83 -19.66 5.57
CA VAL A 583 18.70 -19.51 7.04
C VAL A 583 19.83 -18.64 7.61
N ALA A 584 21.07 -18.81 7.16
CA ALA A 584 22.18 -17.97 7.60
C ALA A 584 22.00 -16.51 7.15
N ARG A 585 21.58 -16.28 5.89
CA ARG A 585 21.36 -14.95 5.33
C ARG A 585 20.26 -14.19 6.06
N ILE A 586 19.07 -14.80 6.25
CA ILE A 586 17.91 -14.12 6.85
C ILE A 586 18.18 -13.67 8.31
N ASN A 587 19.12 -14.31 9.01
CA ASN A 587 19.55 -13.88 10.34
C ASN A 587 20.35 -12.57 10.31
N ASN A 588 20.96 -12.21 9.18
CA ASN A 588 21.79 -11.02 8.99
C ASN A 588 21.09 -9.92 8.16
N CYS A 589 19.83 -10.13 7.77
CA CYS A 589 19.02 -9.13 7.06
C CYS A 589 17.94 -8.55 7.98
N GLU A 590 17.56 -7.30 7.77
CA GLU A 590 16.46 -6.63 8.46
C GLU A 590 15.09 -7.00 7.84
N TYR A 591 15.06 -7.20 6.52
CA TYR A 591 13.87 -7.53 5.76
C TYR A 591 14.16 -8.55 4.64
N GLU A 592 13.09 -9.11 4.08
CA GLU A 592 13.10 -10.05 2.97
C GLU A 592 12.06 -9.61 1.94
N ASN A 593 12.35 -9.82 0.66
CA ASN A 593 11.35 -9.62 -0.39
C ASN A 593 10.26 -10.71 -0.33
N SER A 594 8.99 -10.33 -0.42
CA SER A 594 7.85 -11.27 -0.32
C SER A 594 7.92 -12.42 -1.34
N PHE A 595 8.37 -12.15 -2.56
CA PHE A 595 8.56 -13.18 -3.60
C PHE A 595 9.59 -14.23 -3.18
N LYS A 596 10.68 -13.83 -2.50
CA LYS A 596 11.67 -14.78 -1.97
C LYS A 596 11.06 -15.64 -0.86
N ALA A 597 10.23 -15.05 -0.01
CA ALA A 597 9.49 -15.78 1.02
C ALA A 597 8.45 -16.75 0.45
N ASP A 598 7.75 -16.36 -0.63
CA ASP A 598 6.83 -17.24 -1.37
C ASP A 598 7.58 -18.45 -1.93
N LEU A 599 8.70 -18.22 -2.63
CA LEU A 599 9.53 -19.30 -3.16
C LEU A 599 10.04 -20.26 -2.08
N MET A 600 10.47 -19.74 -0.93
CA MET A 600 10.85 -20.56 0.23
C MET A 600 9.69 -21.42 0.73
N THR A 601 8.49 -20.84 0.82
CA THR A 601 7.29 -21.55 1.27
C THR A 601 6.86 -22.63 0.27
N ARG A 602 6.92 -22.34 -1.04
CA ARG A 602 6.68 -23.33 -2.12
C ARG A 602 7.60 -24.54 -2.02
N ILE A 603 8.87 -24.32 -1.68
CA ILE A 603 9.84 -25.41 -1.49
C ILE A 603 9.43 -26.27 -0.30
N PHE A 604 9.05 -25.66 0.84
CA PHE A 604 8.61 -26.42 2.02
C PHE A 604 7.34 -27.22 1.75
N VAL A 605 6.33 -26.63 1.11
CA VAL A 605 5.10 -27.31 0.69
C VAL A 605 5.43 -28.52 -0.18
N TRP A 606 6.25 -28.33 -1.22
CA TRP A 606 6.60 -29.41 -2.14
C TRP A 606 7.31 -30.57 -1.46
N ILE A 607 8.28 -30.28 -0.57
CA ILE A 607 9.02 -31.32 0.14
C ILE A 607 8.09 -32.07 1.10
N ILE A 608 7.18 -31.38 1.80
CA ILE A 608 6.23 -32.02 2.73
C ILE A 608 5.20 -32.88 2.01
N GLU A 609 4.70 -32.42 0.86
CA GLU A 609 3.73 -33.16 0.04
C GLU A 609 4.34 -34.42 -0.58
N ASN A 610 5.53 -34.31 -1.15
CA ASN A 610 6.11 -35.34 -2.02
C ASN A 610 7.24 -36.14 -1.36
N GLY A 611 7.75 -35.69 -0.21
CA GLY A 611 8.89 -36.28 0.46
C GLY A 611 8.55 -37.34 1.50
N LYS A 612 9.43 -38.33 1.62
CA LYS A 612 9.44 -39.26 2.76
C LYS A 612 10.33 -38.65 3.86
N ILE A 613 9.72 -37.95 4.79
CA ILE A 613 10.43 -37.16 5.82
C ILE A 613 10.49 -37.95 7.13
N ARG A 614 11.70 -38.15 7.67
CA ARG A 614 11.88 -38.67 9.04
C ARG A 614 12.04 -37.51 10.03
N PHE A 615 11.01 -37.25 10.83
CA PHE A 615 11.02 -36.17 11.81
C PHE A 615 10.78 -36.69 13.23
N SER A 616 11.24 -35.91 14.22
CA SER A 616 10.89 -36.09 15.63
C SER A 616 9.71 -35.21 16.01
N GLN A 617 8.97 -35.59 17.05
CA GLN A 617 7.89 -34.76 17.59
C GLN A 617 8.38 -33.36 18.01
N ALA A 618 9.63 -33.25 18.49
CA ALA A 618 10.24 -31.98 18.83
C ALA A 618 10.42 -31.06 17.60
N GLN A 619 10.82 -31.60 16.45
CA GLN A 619 10.90 -30.84 15.20
C GLN A 619 9.52 -30.38 14.73
N LEU A 620 8.52 -31.26 14.79
CA LEU A 620 7.15 -30.90 14.43
C LEU A 620 6.59 -29.81 15.35
N ASN A 621 6.79 -29.91 16.66
CA ASN A 621 6.37 -28.89 17.61
C ASN A 621 7.08 -27.54 17.39
N ALA A 622 8.38 -27.56 17.09
CA ALA A 622 9.12 -26.34 16.75
C ALA A 622 8.59 -25.69 15.45
N ALA A 623 8.25 -26.50 14.44
CA ALA A 623 7.64 -26.01 13.20
C ALA A 623 6.27 -25.37 13.46
N LYS A 624 5.41 -26.03 14.27
CA LYS A 624 4.11 -25.47 14.69
C LYS A 624 4.26 -24.11 15.39
N GLN A 625 5.19 -24.00 16.33
CA GLN A 625 5.46 -22.75 17.05
C GLN A 625 6.00 -21.64 16.13
N ALA A 626 6.87 -21.99 15.18
CA ALA A 626 7.45 -21.03 14.25
C ALA A 626 6.46 -20.59 13.14
N LEU A 627 5.52 -21.46 12.77
CA LEU A 627 4.48 -21.20 11.78
C LEU A 627 3.43 -20.19 12.27
N LEU A 628 3.05 -20.31 13.56
CA LEU A 628 1.88 -19.63 14.12
C LEU A 628 1.87 -18.10 13.89
N PRO A 629 2.94 -17.33 14.21
CA PRO A 629 2.89 -15.88 14.03
C PRO A 629 2.73 -15.45 12.57
N LEU A 630 3.35 -16.19 11.64
CA LEU A 630 3.28 -15.90 10.21
C LEU A 630 1.90 -16.26 9.65
N TRP A 631 1.33 -17.38 10.09
CA TRP A 631 -0.02 -17.79 9.71
C TRP A 631 -1.09 -16.84 10.26
N GLU A 632 -0.99 -16.41 11.52
CA GLU A 632 -1.93 -15.43 12.10
C GLU A 632 -1.87 -14.09 11.38
N LEU A 633 -0.67 -13.64 10.99
CA LEU A 633 -0.50 -12.44 10.16
C LEU A 633 -1.16 -12.63 8.78
N SER A 634 -0.84 -13.73 8.09
CA SER A 634 -1.39 -14.10 6.79
C SER A 634 -2.92 -14.13 6.81
N ARG A 635 -3.51 -14.79 7.81
CA ARG A 635 -4.97 -14.91 7.96
C ARG A 635 -5.61 -13.55 8.22
N PHE A 636 -5.02 -12.73 9.08
CA PHE A 636 -5.52 -11.38 9.37
C PHE A 636 -5.51 -10.51 8.12
N GLU A 637 -4.37 -10.43 7.42
CA GLU A 637 -4.23 -9.53 6.28
C GLU A 637 -5.04 -9.99 5.07
N THR A 638 -5.09 -11.28 4.78
CA THR A 638 -5.93 -11.81 3.69
C THR A 638 -7.40 -11.45 3.92
N ARG A 639 -7.87 -11.54 5.17
CA ARG A 639 -9.27 -11.27 5.50
C ARG A 639 -9.61 -9.77 5.57
N HIS A 640 -8.75 -8.96 6.18
CA HIS A 640 -9.09 -7.57 6.54
C HIS A 640 -8.33 -6.53 5.72
N VAL A 641 -7.12 -6.83 5.24
CA VAL A 641 -6.30 -5.89 4.45
C VAL A 641 -6.54 -6.07 2.95
N TYR A 642 -6.70 -7.31 2.49
CA TYR A 642 -6.88 -7.67 1.08
C TYR A 642 -8.21 -8.39 0.77
N PRO A 643 -9.40 -7.91 1.23
CA PRO A 643 -10.66 -8.65 1.11
C PRO A 643 -11.18 -8.85 -0.33
N HIS A 644 -10.58 -8.22 -1.34
CA HIS A 644 -11.08 -8.18 -2.72
C HIS A 644 -10.00 -8.45 -3.79
N ARG A 645 -8.82 -8.96 -3.43
CA ARG A 645 -7.71 -9.20 -4.38
C ARG A 645 -7.51 -10.66 -4.70
#